data_AF-A0A7Y4L5P4-F1
#
_entry.id   AF-A0A7Y4L5P4-F1
#
_cell.length_a   1.000
_cell.length_b   1.000
_cell.length_c   1.000
_cell.angle_alpha   90.00
_cell.angle_beta   90.00
_cell.angle_gamma   90.00
#
_symmetry.space_group_name_H-M   'P 1'
#
loop_
_entity.id
_entity.type
_entity.pdbx_description
1 polymer ?
#
loop_
_entity_poly.entity_id
_entity_poly.type
_entity_poly.pdbx_seq_one_letter_code
_entity_poly.pdbx_strand_id
1 'polypeptide(L)'
;MEQEAPAGWEFFDSVDFPTDHIDDPMGRPRIRHVVTAVVVGHEGAAWLPRLSEALWALNPRPDRLIAVDTGSTDETAELLAAMPGVEPVVSVSARTGFGTAVSRGVEAVGFAPIPSPYGPYGDDAQIPVVEWLWLLHDDCAPAPKALEKLLLQATTAPDVGIWGPKLRLWPRDRELLEVGVTTSLGGRRDTGIESGELDQGQHDQPRNVLAVSSAGMLVRRDVWESLRGFDPRLPMFRDDIDFGWRASRAGYQVGVAPDAVVYHAQAAATGERALAGTRRHAYQLDRAHAYYTVLANAPGKLVPLLILRFLLGTILRSVWFLLGKTPSGAVDEWTALLGTVLAGGWTQARKDRRSLDRVPYEDIKGLFSRSVNALRHNLEETTSTISERIREAWADEPEEQVVTTARRAKSTARVAVDQPRWRRQLIRRPFLVAWVVLALGSFVAARSLIGSGVLRSSLLLPAHESLGALWHAAASAPPGVTPPAWLAQFWAFSTVMFGPSGATNILLLGAVPLAGLAAWALLRSFIVDRVARAWGASAYGIAVFTNGAITQGRLGTVVAAIVLPLLGAAVHTVARRRRVIIQGSWRAAWFAGICQAVLFAFTPALGVLVGITLVIGAVLGLGWRRQGRQLVFSVVLGMVLVLPWTIQLVLHPSLLGQEAGGRPTAAIGPGDSLAHLLTGTPVGGPTPWWFALPLILVALVSLVRESRQRYELLGWAAALAGLVGTLVASRLGGGSGPLMFLMTAGWIVAVTVAWDAVGKTSDLIAQGVLGLVLVTTIITSGFWLVRGMDGPLFRGPAQDLPAYLVAAQGPPTENSILVVRKTTGGAMRYTLVKDGGPRMGAVEAAPKPEQSKPITDVLSTLGGGGSGEEGRQLAALAVDYVYLPAPVDATLQSTLDSLPGLTRASANEGDASWLVDRSAGTGESPLKDVTHSFWRILGLIGWIIALVFCLPTVRRTVAVPHGTHARRDR
;
A
#
# COMPACT_ATOMS: atom_id res chain seq x y z
N MET A 1 -16.62 62.57 3.89
CA MET A 1 -17.11 61.29 4.43
C MET A 1 -15.94 60.67 5.16
N GLU A 2 -16.00 60.78 6.48
CA GLU A 2 -15.07 60.16 7.40
C GLU A 2 -15.11 58.63 7.29
N GLN A 3 -13.95 58.06 7.65
CA GLN A 3 -13.65 56.68 7.99
C GLN A 3 -14.84 55.75 8.22
N GLU A 4 -14.94 54.70 7.40
CA GLU A 4 -15.31 53.37 7.86
C GLU A 4 -14.71 52.35 6.88
N ALA A 5 -13.71 51.60 7.33
CA ALA A 5 -13.21 50.44 6.61
C ALA A 5 -14.30 49.36 6.61
N PRO A 6 -14.55 48.66 5.49
CA PRO A 6 -15.61 47.68 5.42
C PRO A 6 -15.41 46.54 6.43
N ALA A 7 -16.52 46.16 7.08
CA ALA A 7 -16.58 45.17 8.16
C ALA A 7 -15.92 43.84 7.75
N GLY A 8 -14.87 43.46 8.47
CA GLY A 8 -14.05 42.27 8.21
C GLY A 8 -12.60 42.35 8.72
N TRP A 9 -12.14 43.53 9.15
CA TRP A 9 -10.75 43.81 9.54
C TRP A 9 -10.52 44.08 11.05
N GLU A 10 -11.49 43.75 11.91
CA GLU A 10 -11.53 44.15 13.34
C GLU A 10 -10.50 43.47 14.29
N PHE A 11 -9.34 43.00 13.82
CA PHE A 11 -8.39 42.26 14.67
C PHE A 11 -6.93 42.77 14.67
N PHE A 12 -6.62 43.94 14.11
CA PHE A 12 -5.22 44.40 13.95
C PHE A 12 -4.80 45.61 14.80
N ASP A 13 -5.53 45.92 15.87
CA ASP A 13 -5.31 47.13 16.70
C ASP A 13 -4.48 46.93 17.98
N SER A 14 -3.65 45.89 18.09
CA SER A 14 -2.89 45.68 19.33
C SER A 14 -1.39 45.49 19.13
N VAL A 15 -0.71 46.44 18.49
CA VAL A 15 0.61 46.94 18.91
C VAL A 15 0.78 48.37 18.38
N ASP A 16 0.59 49.37 19.23
CA ASP A 16 1.04 50.73 18.96
C ASP A 16 2.56 50.78 19.08
N PHE A 17 3.23 50.91 17.94
CA PHE A 17 4.58 51.46 17.91
C PHE A 17 4.46 52.96 17.61
N PRO A 18 5.32 53.82 18.18
CA PRO A 18 5.17 55.26 18.04
C PRO A 18 5.18 55.65 16.56
N THR A 19 4.05 56.16 16.08
CA THR A 19 3.89 56.75 14.74
C THR A 19 4.19 58.24 14.72
N ASP A 20 4.77 58.79 15.80
CA ASP A 20 5.20 60.18 15.81
C ASP A 20 6.61 60.33 15.25
N HIS A 21 6.68 61.08 14.16
CA HIS A 21 7.88 61.64 13.55
C HIS A 21 8.63 62.58 14.51
N ILE A 22 9.24 62.09 15.59
CA ILE A 22 10.19 62.86 16.39
C ILE A 22 11.32 61.92 16.84
N ASP A 23 12.46 62.08 16.17
CA ASP A 23 13.80 61.55 16.49
C ASP A 23 13.94 60.04 16.74
N ASP A 24 14.54 59.33 15.78
CA ASP A 24 15.08 57.98 15.98
C ASP A 24 16.02 58.00 17.20
N PRO A 25 15.74 57.25 18.28
CA PRO A 25 16.58 57.23 19.48
C PRO A 25 18.00 56.69 19.22
N MET A 26 18.24 56.05 18.06
CA MET A 26 19.57 55.59 17.62
C MET A 26 20.32 56.61 16.75
N GLY A 27 19.75 57.77 16.46
CA GLY A 27 20.42 58.84 15.70
C GLY A 27 20.73 58.49 14.23
N ARG A 28 19.98 57.59 13.60
CA ARG A 28 20.21 57.20 12.20
C ARG A 28 19.70 58.29 11.26
N PRO A 29 20.35 58.48 10.10
CA PRO A 29 19.90 59.46 9.11
C PRO A 29 18.48 59.11 8.64
N ARG A 30 17.62 60.12 8.50
CA ARG A 30 16.29 59.95 7.90
C ARG A 30 16.49 59.40 6.47
N ILE A 31 15.79 58.33 6.11
CA ILE A 31 15.78 57.76 4.75
C ILE A 31 14.40 57.97 4.17
N ARG A 32 14.32 58.50 2.96
CA ARG A 32 13.07 58.58 2.22
C ARG A 32 12.91 57.32 1.36
N HIS A 33 11.87 56.55 1.63
CA HIS A 33 11.55 55.38 0.81
C HIS A 33 10.57 55.76 -0.30
N VAL A 34 10.81 55.25 -1.51
CA VAL A 34 9.90 55.39 -2.66
C VAL A 34 9.57 54.01 -3.18
N VAL A 35 8.29 53.69 -3.29
CA VAL A 35 7.79 52.34 -3.59
C VAL A 35 6.98 52.35 -4.88
N THR A 36 7.45 51.55 -5.85
CA THR A 36 6.66 51.19 -7.04
C THR A 36 6.10 49.78 -6.87
N ALA A 37 4.79 49.66 -6.66
CA ALA A 37 4.11 48.38 -6.63
C ALA A 37 3.87 47.88 -8.07
N VAL A 38 4.18 46.61 -8.33
CA VAL A 38 3.96 45.96 -9.62
C VAL A 38 3.04 44.75 -9.42
N VAL A 39 1.83 44.83 -9.96
CA VAL A 39 0.82 43.76 -9.94
C VAL A 39 0.84 43.07 -11.30
N VAL A 40 1.06 41.75 -11.32
CA VAL A 40 0.97 40.95 -12.54
C VAL A 40 -0.26 40.05 -12.49
N GLY A 41 -1.14 40.17 -13.48
CA GLY A 41 -2.37 39.38 -13.60
C GLY A 41 -2.34 38.36 -14.74
N HIS A 42 -2.93 37.19 -14.47
CA HIS A 42 -3.24 36.17 -15.46
C HIS A 42 -4.48 35.36 -15.04
N GLU A 43 -5.61 35.50 -15.76
CA GLU A 43 -6.85 34.79 -15.40
C GLU A 43 -7.20 34.95 -13.90
N GLY A 44 -7.05 36.19 -13.41
CA GLY A 44 -7.09 36.58 -12.02
C GLY A 44 -8.42 37.19 -11.56
N ALA A 45 -9.45 37.21 -12.41
CA ALA A 45 -10.70 37.95 -12.15
C ALA A 45 -11.38 37.59 -10.82
N ALA A 46 -11.21 36.36 -10.33
CA ALA A 46 -11.76 35.91 -9.05
C ALA A 46 -11.11 36.55 -7.80
N TRP A 47 -9.87 37.04 -7.90
CA TRP A 47 -9.08 37.54 -6.76
C TRP A 47 -8.81 39.04 -6.82
N LEU A 48 -8.72 39.61 -8.04
CA LEU A 48 -8.39 41.01 -8.27
C LEU A 48 -9.27 42.04 -7.53
N PRO A 49 -10.60 41.86 -7.38
CA PRO A 49 -11.41 42.83 -6.64
C PRO A 49 -10.92 43.02 -5.20
N ARG A 50 -10.58 41.93 -4.50
CA ARG A 50 -10.11 41.98 -3.12
C ARG A 50 -8.64 42.44 -3.02
N LEU A 51 -7.81 42.17 -4.03
CA LEU A 51 -6.49 42.80 -4.13
C LEU A 51 -6.61 44.34 -4.27
N SER A 52 -7.52 44.82 -5.12
CA SER A 52 -7.78 46.25 -5.33
C SER A 52 -8.23 46.93 -4.02
N GLU A 53 -9.17 46.33 -3.31
CA GLU A 53 -9.60 46.79 -1.98
C GLU A 53 -8.43 46.82 -0.98
N ALA A 54 -7.63 45.76 -0.94
CA ALA A 54 -6.47 45.68 -0.05
C ALA A 54 -5.43 46.77 -0.34
N LEU A 55 -5.11 47.02 -1.62
CA LEU A 55 -4.21 48.09 -2.03
C LEU A 55 -4.75 49.48 -1.67
N TRP A 56 -6.06 49.69 -1.81
CA TRP A 56 -6.69 50.96 -1.44
C TRP A 56 -6.67 51.21 0.07
N ALA A 57 -6.77 50.15 0.88
CA ALA A 57 -6.76 50.20 2.34
C ALA A 57 -5.35 50.35 2.95
N LEU A 58 -4.28 50.30 2.14
CA LEU A 58 -2.91 50.44 2.64
C LEU A 58 -2.65 51.81 3.26
N ASN A 59 -1.88 51.81 4.34
CA ASN A 59 -1.33 53.01 4.97
C ASN A 59 0.12 52.74 5.43
N PRO A 60 1.14 53.32 4.80
CA PRO A 60 1.08 54.18 3.61
C PRO A 60 0.75 53.38 2.34
N ARG A 61 0.29 54.09 1.30
CA ARG A 61 0.08 53.53 -0.06
C ARG A 61 1.40 53.55 -0.86
N PRO A 62 1.56 52.68 -1.87
CA PRO A 62 2.71 52.78 -2.77
C PRO A 62 2.66 54.09 -3.57
N ASP A 63 3.82 54.69 -3.84
CA ASP A 63 3.92 55.94 -4.61
C ASP A 63 3.47 55.77 -6.06
N ARG A 64 3.67 54.58 -6.62
CA ARG A 64 3.23 54.20 -7.97
C ARG A 64 2.69 52.79 -7.99
N LEU A 65 1.69 52.56 -8.83
CA LEU A 65 1.10 51.24 -9.05
C LEU A 65 1.12 50.91 -10.54
N ILE A 66 1.89 49.88 -10.92
CA ILE A 66 1.97 49.36 -12.28
C ILE A 66 1.20 48.05 -12.33
N ALA A 67 0.25 47.95 -13.25
CA ALA A 67 -0.44 46.69 -13.55
C ALA A 67 0.03 46.12 -14.89
N VAL A 68 0.32 44.82 -14.91
CA VAL A 68 0.74 44.08 -16.10
C VAL A 68 -0.23 42.93 -16.33
N ASP A 69 -0.92 42.95 -17.46
CA ASP A 69 -1.73 41.81 -17.90
C ASP A 69 -0.91 40.87 -18.77
N THR A 70 -0.90 39.58 -18.44
CA THR A 70 -0.18 38.56 -19.21
C THR A 70 -1.12 37.81 -20.16
N GLY A 71 -1.85 38.55 -20.99
CA GLY A 71 -2.68 37.97 -22.05
C GLY A 71 -3.86 37.18 -21.52
N SER A 72 -4.54 37.72 -20.52
CA SER A 72 -5.74 37.12 -19.94
C SER A 72 -6.90 37.13 -20.94
N THR A 73 -7.81 36.17 -20.81
CA THR A 73 -9.01 36.07 -21.67
C THR A 73 -10.32 36.33 -20.92
N ASP A 74 -10.25 36.51 -19.61
CA ASP A 74 -11.35 36.89 -18.73
C ASP A 74 -11.34 38.41 -18.45
N GLU A 75 -12.15 38.85 -17.48
CA GLU A 75 -12.29 40.26 -17.07
C GLU A 75 -11.03 40.83 -16.36
N THR A 76 -9.93 40.06 -16.27
CA THR A 76 -8.69 40.47 -15.57
C THR A 76 -8.13 41.79 -16.07
N ALA A 77 -8.03 41.98 -17.38
CA ALA A 77 -7.45 43.20 -17.96
C ALA A 77 -8.28 44.45 -17.63
N GLU A 78 -9.62 44.32 -17.65
CA GLU A 78 -10.55 45.40 -17.30
C GLU A 78 -10.46 45.73 -15.81
N LEU A 79 -10.42 44.70 -14.95
CA LEU A 79 -10.29 44.87 -13.50
C LEU A 79 -8.95 45.50 -13.09
N LEU A 80 -7.85 45.15 -13.76
CA LEU A 80 -6.55 45.80 -13.57
C LEU A 80 -6.60 47.27 -13.95
N ALA A 81 -7.24 47.61 -15.08
CA ALA A 81 -7.38 48.99 -15.54
C ALA A 81 -8.30 49.84 -14.65
N ALA A 82 -9.24 49.21 -13.95
CA ALA A 82 -10.15 49.88 -13.02
C ALA A 82 -9.54 50.13 -11.63
N MET A 83 -8.31 49.67 -11.35
CA MET A 83 -7.67 49.87 -10.04
C MET A 83 -7.37 51.35 -9.78
N PRO A 84 -7.75 51.90 -8.62
CA PRO A 84 -7.47 53.31 -8.30
C PRO A 84 -5.97 53.62 -8.27
N GLY A 85 -5.54 54.64 -9.01
CA GLY A 85 -4.14 55.10 -9.02
C GLY A 85 -3.18 54.22 -9.82
N VAL A 86 -3.69 53.29 -10.63
CA VAL A 86 -2.90 52.45 -11.53
C VAL A 86 -2.43 53.25 -12.75
N GLU A 87 -1.18 53.05 -13.14
CA GLU A 87 -0.63 53.50 -14.42
C GLU A 87 -1.29 52.73 -15.59
N PRO A 88 -1.21 53.21 -16.84
CA PRO A 88 -1.76 52.48 -17.99
C PRO A 88 -1.29 51.02 -18.03
N VAL A 89 -2.24 50.09 -18.04
CA VAL A 89 -1.98 48.65 -17.97
C VAL A 89 -1.10 48.20 -19.12
N VAL A 90 -0.03 47.47 -18.80
CA VAL A 90 0.90 46.92 -19.79
C VAL A 90 0.46 45.50 -20.15
N SER A 91 0.02 45.28 -21.38
CA SER A 91 -0.36 43.94 -21.86
C SER A 91 0.81 43.23 -22.54
N VAL A 92 1.09 41.99 -22.12
CA VAL A 92 2.11 41.11 -22.71
C VAL A 92 1.52 39.74 -23.08
N SER A 93 2.27 38.93 -23.82
CA SER A 93 1.81 37.59 -24.25
C SER A 93 1.59 36.65 -23.06
N ALA A 94 0.58 35.77 -23.12
CA ALA A 94 0.33 34.71 -22.14
C ALA A 94 1.45 33.67 -21.95
N ARG A 95 2.50 33.70 -22.79
CA ARG A 95 3.71 32.87 -22.59
C ARG A 95 4.80 33.58 -21.78
N THR A 96 4.56 34.84 -21.41
CA THR A 96 5.52 35.66 -20.66
C THR A 96 5.49 35.23 -19.21
N GLY A 97 6.63 34.80 -18.68
CA GLY A 97 6.75 34.47 -17.27
C GLY A 97 6.63 35.68 -16.37
N PHE A 98 6.32 35.45 -15.09
CA PHE A 98 6.08 36.51 -14.09
C PHE A 98 7.21 37.55 -14.08
N GLY A 99 8.46 37.11 -13.97
CA GLY A 99 9.58 38.03 -13.90
C GLY A 99 9.82 38.85 -15.16
N THR A 100 9.59 38.27 -16.33
CA THR A 100 9.65 39.02 -17.60
C THR A 100 8.51 40.04 -17.68
N ALA A 101 7.32 39.71 -17.17
CA ALA A 101 6.19 40.63 -17.10
C ALA A 101 6.50 41.83 -16.17
N VAL A 102 7.11 41.58 -15.01
CA VAL A 102 7.59 42.65 -14.11
C VAL A 102 8.59 43.56 -14.84
N SER A 103 9.62 43.00 -15.48
CA SER A 103 10.60 43.81 -16.22
C SER A 103 9.96 44.63 -17.33
N ARG A 104 8.99 44.07 -18.07
CA ARG A 104 8.24 44.79 -19.11
C ARG A 104 7.39 45.91 -18.55
N GLY A 105 6.71 45.70 -17.42
CA GLY A 105 5.95 46.74 -16.74
C GLY A 105 6.83 47.91 -16.33
N VAL A 106 7.97 47.61 -15.71
CA VAL A 106 8.94 48.61 -15.28
C VAL A 106 9.58 49.34 -16.47
N GLU A 107 9.92 48.64 -17.56
CA GLU A 107 10.45 49.24 -18.80
C GLU A 107 9.45 50.17 -19.48
N ALA A 108 8.17 49.78 -19.55
CA ALA A 108 7.15 50.51 -20.30
C ALA A 108 6.74 51.82 -19.63
N VAL A 109 6.59 51.81 -18.30
CA VAL A 109 6.19 52.99 -17.54
C VAL A 109 7.42 53.84 -17.18
N GLY A 110 8.61 53.24 -17.21
CA GLY A 110 9.85 53.84 -16.74
C GLY A 110 9.84 54.04 -15.23
N PHE A 111 11.01 54.24 -14.65
CA PHE A 111 11.09 54.76 -13.28
C PHE A 111 10.86 56.28 -13.34
N ALA A 112 10.07 56.82 -12.41
CA ALA A 112 9.85 58.25 -12.35
C ALA A 112 11.20 58.97 -12.19
N PRO A 113 11.48 60.08 -12.90
CA PRO A 113 12.51 61.00 -12.46
C PRO A 113 12.05 61.61 -11.14
N ILE A 114 12.73 61.31 -10.03
CA ILE A 114 12.48 62.00 -8.76
C ILE A 114 13.41 63.22 -8.71
N PRO A 115 12.92 64.41 -8.32
CA PRO A 115 13.66 65.66 -8.43
C PRO A 115 14.93 65.60 -7.59
N SER A 116 16.08 65.40 -8.24
CA SER A 116 17.43 65.46 -7.65
C SER A 116 17.67 64.50 -6.46
N PRO A 117 18.93 64.17 -6.11
CA PRO A 117 19.27 63.56 -4.80
C PRO A 117 18.75 64.38 -3.60
N TYR A 118 18.29 65.60 -3.87
CA TYR A 118 17.77 66.64 -3.00
C TYR A 118 16.40 67.03 -3.54
N GLY A 119 15.31 66.71 -2.83
CA GLY A 119 13.93 66.75 -3.33
C GLY A 119 13.42 68.11 -3.88
N PRO A 120 12.17 68.18 -4.37
CA PRO A 120 11.61 69.37 -5.03
C PRO A 120 11.30 70.56 -4.11
N TYR A 121 11.45 70.41 -2.79
CA TYR A 121 11.26 71.46 -1.80
C TYR A 121 12.61 71.81 -1.18
N GLY A 122 13.01 73.07 -1.38
CA GLY A 122 14.38 73.57 -1.24
C GLY A 122 14.98 73.68 0.15
N ASP A 123 14.69 72.77 1.09
CA ASP A 123 15.38 72.71 2.41
C ASP A 123 15.84 71.28 2.81
N ASP A 124 15.35 70.21 2.15
CA ASP A 124 15.65 68.80 2.47
C ASP A 124 16.83 68.20 1.67
N ALA A 125 17.85 69.01 1.40
CA ALA A 125 18.98 68.63 0.55
C ALA A 125 19.99 67.63 1.19
N GLN A 126 19.56 66.78 2.12
CA GLN A 126 20.46 65.80 2.78
C GLN A 126 19.82 64.43 3.08
N ILE A 127 18.57 64.17 2.70
CA ILE A 127 17.89 62.90 3.02
C ILE A 127 18.15 61.86 1.90
N PRO A 128 18.88 60.76 2.16
CA PRO A 128 19.06 59.70 1.17
C PRO A 128 17.72 59.07 0.75
N VAL A 129 17.53 58.92 -0.55
CA VAL A 129 16.35 58.27 -1.15
C VAL A 129 16.69 56.83 -1.51
N VAL A 130 15.83 55.89 -1.12
CA VAL A 130 15.95 54.47 -1.48
C VAL A 130 14.70 54.04 -2.24
N GLU A 131 14.91 53.51 -3.44
CA GLU A 131 13.85 53.05 -4.32
C GLU A 131 13.61 51.54 -4.18
N TRP A 132 12.33 51.18 -4.07
CA TRP A 132 11.86 49.82 -3.90
C TRP A 132 10.84 49.44 -4.98
N LEU A 133 10.95 48.21 -5.46
CA LEU A 133 9.92 47.53 -6.24
C LEU A 133 9.17 46.58 -5.32
N TRP A 134 7.85 46.71 -5.23
CA TRP A 134 7.01 45.80 -4.46
C TRP A 134 6.21 44.89 -5.39
N LEU A 135 6.57 43.62 -5.44
CA LEU A 135 6.01 42.66 -6.39
C LEU A 135 4.78 41.99 -5.78
N LEU A 136 3.67 41.98 -6.51
CA LEU A 136 2.41 41.40 -6.08
C LEU A 136 1.83 40.50 -7.18
N HIS A 137 1.32 39.35 -6.76
CA HIS A 137 0.51 38.49 -7.61
C HIS A 137 -0.95 38.95 -7.58
N ASP A 138 -1.72 38.56 -8.59
CA ASP A 138 -3.17 38.79 -8.65
C ASP A 138 -3.98 38.03 -7.59
N ASP A 139 -3.44 36.93 -7.05
CA ASP A 139 -4.07 36.06 -6.05
C ASP A 139 -3.57 36.32 -4.61
N CYS A 140 -3.21 37.58 -4.35
CA CYS A 140 -2.71 38.06 -3.06
C CYS A 140 -3.51 39.26 -2.54
N ALA A 141 -3.58 39.42 -1.23
CA ALA A 141 -4.18 40.59 -0.57
C ALA A 141 -3.32 41.03 0.62
N PRO A 142 -2.59 42.16 0.52
CA PRO A 142 -1.84 42.71 1.64
C PRO A 142 -2.75 43.19 2.79
N ALA A 143 -2.29 43.07 4.04
CA ALA A 143 -2.95 43.73 5.17
C ALA A 143 -2.69 45.27 5.15
N PRO A 144 -3.57 46.10 5.75
CA PRO A 144 -3.48 47.58 5.70
C PRO A 144 -2.12 48.15 6.10
N LYS A 145 -1.45 47.55 7.11
CA LYS A 145 -0.13 47.97 7.60
C LYS A 145 1.05 47.20 6.95
N ALA A 146 0.81 46.34 5.96
CA ALA A 146 1.85 45.47 5.41
C ALA A 146 3.03 46.25 4.82
N LEU A 147 2.73 47.31 4.04
CA LEU A 147 3.78 48.15 3.46
C LEU A 147 4.52 48.96 4.53
N GLU A 148 3.81 49.52 5.51
CA GLU A 148 4.40 50.21 6.67
C GLU A 148 5.44 49.32 7.37
N LYS A 149 5.07 48.07 7.68
CA LYS A 149 5.95 47.14 8.39
C LYS A 149 7.14 46.67 7.56
N LEU A 150 6.98 46.52 6.23
CA LEU A 150 8.11 46.24 5.33
C LEU A 150 9.10 47.41 5.31
N LEU A 151 8.61 48.64 5.19
CA LEU A 151 9.43 49.84 5.16
C LEU A 151 10.12 50.11 6.50
N LEU A 152 9.43 49.86 7.62
CA LEU A 152 10.02 49.94 8.95
C LEU A 152 11.25 49.02 9.06
N GLN A 153 11.14 47.77 8.62
CA GLN A 153 12.28 46.84 8.61
C GLN A 153 13.40 47.31 7.70
N ALA A 154 13.06 47.82 6.51
CA ALA A 154 14.03 48.40 5.58
C ALA A 154 14.78 49.62 6.15
N THR A 155 14.14 50.44 6.99
CA THR A 155 14.80 51.54 7.71
C THR A 155 15.73 50.99 8.81
N THR A 156 15.33 49.93 9.51
CA THR A 156 16.13 49.35 10.61
C THR A 156 17.36 48.55 10.15
N ALA A 157 17.35 47.98 8.94
CA ALA A 157 18.45 47.19 8.40
C ALA A 157 18.68 47.54 6.91
N PRO A 158 19.41 48.64 6.62
CA PRO A 158 19.60 49.16 5.27
C PRO A 158 20.52 48.30 4.38
N ASP A 159 21.23 47.33 4.96
CA ASP A 159 22.07 46.35 4.26
C ASP A 159 21.25 45.22 3.61
N VAL A 160 20.00 45.04 4.01
CA VAL A 160 19.08 44.06 3.43
C VAL A 160 18.51 44.58 2.12
N GLY A 161 18.75 43.85 1.03
CA GLY A 161 18.35 44.23 -0.32
C GLY A 161 16.95 43.75 -0.72
N ILE A 162 16.44 42.73 -0.03
CA ILE A 162 15.15 42.09 -0.33
C ILE A 162 14.43 41.80 0.99
N TRP A 163 13.19 42.24 1.09
CA TRP A 163 12.29 41.96 2.20
C TRP A 163 11.06 41.19 1.75
N GLY A 164 10.63 40.21 2.54
CA GLY A 164 9.40 39.47 2.30
C GLY A 164 8.47 39.48 3.50
N PRO A 165 7.14 39.51 3.27
CA PRO A 165 6.14 39.44 4.33
C PRO A 165 5.95 38.00 4.82
N LYS A 166 5.25 37.88 5.94
CA LYS A 166 4.60 36.65 6.39
C LYS A 166 3.38 36.35 5.51
N LEU A 167 3.34 35.16 4.92
CA LEU A 167 2.24 34.70 4.08
C LEU A 167 1.25 33.82 4.85
N ARG A 168 -0.03 34.14 4.74
CA ARG A 168 -1.14 33.36 5.27
C ARG A 168 -2.07 32.87 4.16
N LEU A 169 -2.75 31.76 4.39
CA LEU A 169 -3.63 31.16 3.38
C LEU A 169 -4.89 32.01 3.20
N TRP A 170 -5.21 32.37 1.96
CA TRP A 170 -6.51 32.94 1.62
C TRP A 170 -7.53 31.80 1.41
N PRO A 171 -8.74 31.81 2.01
CA PRO A 171 -9.36 32.81 2.90
C PRO A 171 -9.28 32.42 4.40
N ARG A 172 -8.30 31.61 4.79
CA ARG A 172 -8.15 31.14 6.18
C ARG A 172 -7.11 31.98 6.91
N ASP A 173 -7.59 33.04 7.56
CA ASP A 173 -6.77 34.17 7.98
C ASP A 173 -5.71 33.90 9.08
N ARG A 174 -5.70 32.69 9.64
CA ARG A 174 -4.72 32.25 10.65
C ARG A 174 -3.84 31.08 10.20
N GLU A 175 -4.08 30.47 9.05
CA GLU A 175 -3.24 29.34 8.58
C GLU A 175 -1.98 29.90 7.91
N LEU A 176 -0.80 29.54 8.43
CA LEU A 176 0.49 29.98 7.90
C LEU A 176 0.83 29.23 6.60
N LEU A 177 1.30 29.96 5.60
CA LEU A 177 1.87 29.38 4.38
C LEU A 177 3.40 29.43 4.43
N GLU A 178 3.96 30.65 4.53
CA GLU A 178 5.40 30.88 4.40
C GLU A 178 5.85 32.05 5.28
N VAL A 179 7.03 31.92 5.91
CA VAL A 179 7.69 33.00 6.67
C VAL A 179 9.15 33.04 6.24
N GLY A 180 9.34 33.39 4.97
CA GLY A 180 10.56 33.11 4.22
C GLY A 180 10.65 31.65 3.75
N VAL A 181 11.49 31.42 2.74
CA VAL A 181 11.65 30.12 2.11
C VAL A 181 13.10 29.77 1.91
N THR A 182 13.40 28.48 1.97
CA THR A 182 14.68 27.93 1.61
C THR A 182 14.52 26.72 0.70
N THR A 183 15.65 26.21 0.21
CA THR A 183 15.70 24.99 -0.58
C THR A 183 16.72 24.03 0.01
N SER A 184 16.54 22.74 -0.29
CA SER A 184 17.63 21.77 -0.12
C SER A 184 18.40 21.60 -1.42
N LEU A 185 19.61 21.08 -1.35
CA LEU A 185 20.36 20.62 -2.53
C LEU A 185 19.64 19.49 -3.30
N GLY A 186 18.56 18.91 -2.73
CA GLY A 186 17.66 17.99 -3.44
C GLY A 186 16.56 18.67 -4.26
N GLY A 187 16.51 20.01 -4.29
CA GLY A 187 15.46 20.78 -4.98
C GLY A 187 14.12 20.82 -4.21
N ARG A 188 14.10 20.47 -2.93
CA ARG A 188 12.87 20.58 -2.10
C ARG A 188 12.70 22.02 -1.60
N ARG A 189 11.53 22.65 -1.82
CA ARG A 189 11.10 23.90 -1.15
C ARG A 189 10.89 23.59 0.33
N ASP A 190 11.43 24.41 1.21
CA ASP A 190 11.22 24.30 2.64
C ASP A 190 10.83 25.66 3.20
N THR A 191 9.64 25.73 3.79
CA THR A 191 9.10 26.96 4.40
C THR A 191 9.37 26.97 5.91
N GLY A 192 9.71 25.82 6.49
CA GLY A 192 9.81 25.65 7.94
C GLY A 192 8.46 25.65 8.67
N ILE A 193 7.35 25.57 7.93
CA ILE A 193 5.97 25.60 8.44
C ILE A 193 5.32 24.22 8.24
N GLU A 194 4.65 23.71 9.27
CA GLU A 194 3.89 22.46 9.20
C GLU A 194 2.55 22.65 8.46
N SER A 195 2.07 21.59 7.81
CA SER A 195 0.80 21.66 7.07
C SER A 195 -0.38 21.94 8.03
N GLY A 196 -1.07 23.07 7.81
CA GLY A 196 -2.17 23.51 8.67
C GLY A 196 -1.72 24.16 9.98
N GLU A 197 -0.45 24.57 10.09
CA GLU A 197 0.06 25.34 11.22
C GLU A 197 -0.69 26.68 11.32
N LEU A 198 -1.11 27.03 12.53
CA LEU A 198 -1.82 28.29 12.80
C LEU A 198 -0.82 29.34 13.30
N ASP A 199 -1.02 30.59 12.89
CA ASP A 199 -0.26 31.74 13.38
C ASP A 199 -0.68 32.09 14.81
N GLN A 200 0.25 31.91 15.73
CA GLN A 200 0.17 32.23 17.16
C GLN A 200 1.36 33.11 17.59
N GLY A 201 2.05 33.74 16.63
CA GLY A 201 3.22 34.58 16.86
C GLY A 201 4.55 33.81 16.98
N GLN A 202 4.56 32.51 16.67
CA GLN A 202 5.74 31.66 16.82
C GLN A 202 6.87 31.95 15.80
N HIS A 203 6.59 32.72 14.74
CA HIS A 203 7.56 33.12 13.71
C HIS A 203 7.71 34.64 13.59
N ASP A 204 7.52 35.39 14.69
CA ASP A 204 7.45 36.87 14.70
C ASP A 204 8.81 37.55 14.85
N GLN A 205 9.89 36.80 14.72
CA GLN A 205 11.25 37.34 14.79
C GLN A 205 11.80 37.62 13.37
N PRO A 206 12.23 38.86 13.07
CA PRO A 206 12.95 39.16 11.85
C PRO A 206 14.19 38.27 11.72
N ARG A 207 14.39 37.70 10.53
CA ARG A 207 15.51 36.78 10.27
C ARG A 207 15.96 36.84 8.82
N ASN A 208 17.24 36.55 8.62
CA ASN A 208 17.82 36.33 7.30
C ASN A 208 17.42 34.94 6.78
N VAL A 209 16.99 34.88 5.52
CA VAL A 209 16.53 33.66 4.84
C VAL A 209 17.18 33.55 3.47
N LEU A 210 17.05 32.39 2.81
CA LEU A 210 17.59 32.24 1.45
C LEU A 210 16.80 33.07 0.43
N ALA A 211 15.47 33.03 0.55
CA ALA A 211 14.56 33.70 -0.37
C ALA A 211 13.22 34.01 0.33
N VAL A 212 12.43 34.85 -0.32
CA VAL A 212 11.06 35.17 0.06
C VAL A 212 10.17 35.04 -1.16
N SER A 213 8.90 34.72 -0.98
CA SER A 213 7.97 34.57 -2.09
C SER A 213 7.85 35.85 -2.92
N SER A 214 7.74 35.71 -4.23
CA SER A 214 7.43 36.82 -5.15
C SER A 214 6.05 37.44 -4.90
N ALA A 215 5.18 36.74 -4.18
CA ALA A 215 3.88 37.19 -3.71
C ALA A 215 4.00 38.17 -2.52
N GLY A 216 4.49 39.38 -2.77
CA GLY A 216 4.72 40.40 -1.74
C GLY A 216 6.19 40.79 -1.55
N MET A 217 7.10 40.38 -2.43
CA MET A 217 8.53 40.69 -2.35
C MET A 217 8.79 42.19 -2.52
N LEU A 218 9.44 42.82 -1.54
CA LEU A 218 9.95 44.18 -1.64
C LEU A 218 11.46 44.13 -1.95
N VAL A 219 11.87 44.57 -3.13
CA VAL A 219 13.26 44.50 -3.60
C VAL A 219 13.79 45.89 -3.91
N ARG A 220 15.02 46.17 -3.45
CA ARG A 220 15.69 47.44 -3.73
C ARG A 220 16.06 47.53 -5.21
N ARG A 221 15.85 48.69 -5.82
CA ARG A 221 16.00 48.84 -7.28
C ARG A 221 17.40 48.52 -7.79
N ASP A 222 18.44 49.00 -7.11
CA ASP A 222 19.85 48.71 -7.42
C ASP A 222 20.15 47.20 -7.39
N VAL A 223 19.55 46.47 -6.46
CA VAL A 223 19.64 45.01 -6.37
C VAL A 223 18.93 44.35 -7.55
N TRP A 224 17.72 44.81 -7.87
CA TRP A 224 16.97 44.30 -9.04
C TRP A 224 17.74 44.49 -10.35
N GLU A 225 18.27 45.70 -10.59
CA GLU A 225 19.02 46.03 -11.81
C GLU A 225 20.36 45.28 -11.87
N SER A 226 21.13 45.23 -10.76
CA SER A 226 22.42 44.54 -10.72
C SER A 226 22.30 43.03 -10.94
N LEU A 227 21.21 42.43 -10.47
CA LEU A 227 20.91 41.01 -10.68
C LEU A 227 20.15 40.73 -11.98
N ARG A 228 19.79 41.76 -12.76
CA ARG A 228 19.00 41.66 -13.99
C ARG A 228 17.63 41.00 -13.79
N GLY A 229 16.99 41.25 -12.64
CA GLY A 229 15.69 40.70 -12.26
C GLY A 229 15.68 39.17 -12.14
N PHE A 230 14.51 38.55 -12.35
CA PHE A 230 14.34 37.09 -12.36
C PHE A 230 14.93 36.43 -13.62
N ASP A 231 15.28 35.14 -13.53
CA ASP A 231 15.76 34.38 -14.69
C ASP A 231 14.61 34.07 -15.66
N PRO A 232 14.64 34.52 -16.93
CA PRO A 232 13.58 34.24 -17.91
C PRO A 232 13.36 32.74 -18.20
N ARG A 233 14.31 31.88 -17.81
CA ARG A 233 14.17 30.41 -17.93
C ARG A 233 13.33 29.79 -16.82
N LEU A 234 12.93 30.59 -15.82
CA LEU A 234 12.02 30.23 -14.74
C LEU A 234 10.73 31.05 -14.86
N PRO A 235 9.88 30.77 -15.86
CA PRO A 235 8.68 31.59 -16.11
C PRO A 235 7.62 31.50 -15.00
N MET A 236 7.68 30.43 -14.18
CA MET A 236 6.76 30.18 -13.08
C MET A 236 7.37 29.20 -12.09
N PHE A 237 7.18 29.40 -10.79
CA PHE A 237 7.76 28.60 -9.71
C PHE A 237 9.29 28.70 -9.64
N ARG A 238 9.82 28.79 -8.41
CA ARG A 238 11.26 28.76 -8.07
C ARG A 238 12.07 29.97 -8.55
N ASP A 239 11.44 30.90 -9.25
CA ASP A 239 11.99 32.20 -9.60
C ASP A 239 12.38 32.99 -8.34
N ASP A 240 11.55 32.92 -7.30
CA ASP A 240 11.81 33.47 -5.97
C ASP A 240 13.10 32.91 -5.31
N ILE A 241 13.23 31.59 -5.24
CA ILE A 241 14.40 30.90 -4.67
C ILE A 241 15.65 31.17 -5.49
N ASP A 242 15.54 31.17 -6.82
CA ASP A 242 16.66 31.47 -7.70
C ASP A 242 17.16 32.91 -7.50
N PHE A 243 16.25 33.88 -7.40
CA PHE A 243 16.59 35.28 -7.19
C PHE A 243 17.22 35.53 -5.82
N GLY A 244 16.64 34.98 -4.75
CA GLY A 244 17.21 35.08 -3.40
C GLY A 244 18.59 34.42 -3.28
N TRP A 245 18.79 33.27 -3.94
CA TRP A 245 20.10 32.63 -4.01
C TRP A 245 21.12 33.51 -4.77
N ARG A 246 20.74 34.07 -5.93
CA ARG A 246 21.61 35.01 -6.66
C ARG A 246 21.93 36.27 -5.87
N ALA A 247 20.95 36.83 -5.14
CA ALA A 247 21.16 37.98 -4.27
C ALA A 247 22.16 37.67 -3.15
N SER A 248 21.99 36.53 -2.47
CA SER A 248 22.92 36.05 -1.44
C SER A 248 24.34 35.85 -1.98
N ARG A 249 24.47 35.31 -3.20
CA ARG A 249 25.76 35.12 -3.89
C ARG A 249 26.41 36.43 -4.33
N ALA A 250 25.61 37.45 -4.65
CA ALA A 250 26.08 38.79 -4.96
C ALA A 250 26.42 39.62 -3.71
N GLY A 251 26.15 39.09 -2.50
CA GLY A 251 26.46 39.71 -1.21
C GLY A 251 25.33 40.53 -0.60
N TYR A 252 24.11 40.45 -1.14
CA TYR A 252 22.92 41.06 -0.55
C TYR A 252 22.22 40.10 0.41
N GLN A 253 21.67 40.62 1.50
CA GLN A 253 20.85 39.82 2.42
C GLN A 253 19.37 39.80 2.00
N VAL A 254 18.66 38.73 2.39
CA VAL A 254 17.22 38.57 2.19
C VAL A 254 16.55 38.40 3.55
N GLY A 255 15.75 39.38 3.94
CA GLY A 255 15.08 39.42 5.24
C GLY A 255 13.60 39.07 5.18
N VAL A 256 13.07 38.55 6.27
CA VAL A 256 11.62 38.43 6.50
C VAL A 256 11.17 39.51 7.48
N ALA A 257 10.13 40.24 7.11
CA ALA A 257 9.41 41.18 7.96
C ALA A 257 8.12 40.49 8.47
N PRO A 258 8.15 39.81 9.62
CA PRO A 258 7.04 38.94 10.02
C PRO A 258 5.77 39.70 10.43
N ASP A 259 5.90 40.97 10.82
CA ASP A 259 4.77 41.86 11.12
C ASP A 259 4.02 42.32 9.85
N ALA A 260 4.68 42.23 8.68
CA ALA A 260 4.02 42.48 7.40
C ALA A 260 3.27 41.22 6.97
N VAL A 261 1.95 41.28 6.89
CA VAL A 261 1.09 40.14 6.53
C VAL A 261 0.52 40.30 5.13
N VAL A 262 0.64 39.27 4.31
CA VAL A 262 -0.03 39.15 3.00
C VAL A 262 -0.78 37.82 2.93
N TYR A 263 -2.03 37.86 2.51
CA TYR A 263 -2.84 36.66 2.25
C TYR A 263 -2.62 36.17 0.82
N HIS A 264 -2.41 34.88 0.60
CA HIS A 264 -2.13 34.31 -0.72
C HIS A 264 -2.94 33.02 -0.95
N ALA A 265 -3.59 32.89 -2.11
CA ALA A 265 -4.38 31.71 -2.47
C ALA A 265 -3.56 30.55 -3.07
N GLN A 266 -2.39 30.82 -3.65
CA GLN A 266 -1.53 29.87 -4.36
C GLN A 266 -2.23 29.17 -5.53
N ALA A 267 -3.06 29.90 -6.29
CA ALA A 267 -4.02 29.34 -7.25
C ALA A 267 -3.39 28.44 -8.33
N ALA A 268 -2.18 28.77 -8.79
CA ALA A 268 -1.43 27.95 -9.75
C ALA A 268 -0.82 26.67 -9.12
N ALA A 269 -0.42 26.71 -7.84
CA ALA A 269 0.17 25.57 -7.15
C ALA A 269 -0.89 24.57 -6.64
N THR A 270 -2.06 25.07 -6.24
CA THR A 270 -3.22 24.25 -5.82
C THR A 270 -3.96 23.64 -7.01
N GLY A 271 -3.71 24.14 -8.23
CA GLY A 271 -4.36 23.70 -9.46
C GLY A 271 -5.76 24.29 -9.64
N GLU A 272 -6.11 25.34 -8.89
CA GLU A 272 -7.33 26.13 -9.07
C GLU A 272 -7.26 26.99 -10.35
N ARG A 273 -6.04 27.35 -10.79
CA ARG A 273 -5.77 28.02 -12.07
C ARG A 273 -5.05 27.08 -13.05
N ALA A 274 -5.49 27.09 -14.31
CA ALA A 274 -4.79 26.38 -15.38
C ALA A 274 -3.45 27.05 -15.69
N LEU A 275 -2.46 26.26 -16.12
CA LEU A 275 -1.14 26.80 -16.46
C LEU A 275 -1.13 27.35 -17.88
N ALA A 276 -1.09 28.67 -17.99
CA ALA A 276 -1.05 29.41 -19.25
C ALA A 276 0.02 28.87 -20.21
N GLY A 277 -0.39 28.54 -21.44
CA GLY A 277 0.54 28.22 -22.53
C GLY A 277 1.37 26.93 -22.39
N THR A 278 1.13 26.08 -21.39
CA THR A 278 1.84 24.80 -21.25
C THR A 278 0.90 23.60 -21.11
N ARG A 279 1.23 22.48 -21.77
CA ARG A 279 0.53 21.19 -21.58
C ARG A 279 1.10 20.38 -20.41
N ARG A 280 2.01 20.95 -19.62
CA ARG A 280 2.73 20.27 -18.54
C ARG A 280 1.93 20.35 -17.26
N HIS A 281 1.98 19.30 -16.44
CA HIS A 281 1.38 19.35 -15.11
C HIS A 281 2.19 20.27 -14.17
N ALA A 282 1.54 20.98 -13.25
CA ALA A 282 2.20 21.88 -12.29
C ALA A 282 3.34 21.20 -11.52
N TYR A 283 3.13 19.93 -11.14
CA TYR A 283 4.15 19.11 -10.49
C TYR A 283 5.41 18.92 -11.34
N GLN A 284 5.24 18.59 -12.63
CA GLN A 284 6.35 18.39 -13.56
C GLN A 284 7.16 19.68 -13.71
N LEU A 285 6.49 20.82 -13.83
CA LEU A 285 7.12 22.13 -14.02
C LEU A 285 7.90 22.56 -12.77
N ASP A 286 7.27 22.50 -11.58
CA ASP A 286 7.93 22.80 -10.30
C ASP A 286 9.18 21.93 -10.10
N ARG A 287 9.11 20.63 -10.43
CA ARG A 287 10.26 19.73 -10.34
C ARG A 287 11.37 20.07 -11.33
N ALA A 288 11.03 20.34 -12.58
CA ALA A 288 12.01 20.71 -13.59
C ALA A 288 12.77 21.98 -13.17
N HIS A 289 12.04 22.97 -12.65
CA HIS A 289 12.58 24.25 -12.18
C HIS A 289 13.37 24.12 -10.88
N ALA A 290 12.98 23.20 -9.99
CA ALA A 290 13.76 22.87 -8.80
C ALA A 290 15.13 22.29 -9.18
N TYR A 291 15.19 21.35 -10.12
CA TYR A 291 16.46 20.82 -10.63
C TYR A 291 17.28 21.90 -11.31
N TYR A 292 16.64 22.73 -12.14
CA TYR A 292 17.31 23.82 -12.84
C TYR A 292 17.95 24.80 -11.86
N THR A 293 17.20 25.27 -10.86
CA THR A 293 17.64 26.24 -9.86
C THR A 293 18.85 25.73 -9.08
N VAL A 294 18.83 24.46 -8.66
CA VAL A 294 19.98 23.87 -7.96
C VAL A 294 21.18 23.69 -8.89
N LEU A 295 20.99 23.18 -10.12
CA LEU A 295 22.09 23.00 -11.08
C LEU A 295 22.69 24.34 -11.55
N ALA A 296 21.89 25.40 -11.63
CA ALA A 296 22.33 26.71 -12.07
C ALA A 296 23.11 27.48 -10.98
N ASN A 297 22.80 27.27 -9.69
CA ASN A 297 23.42 28.03 -8.58
C ASN A 297 24.43 27.24 -7.74
N ALA A 298 24.36 25.91 -7.68
CA ALA A 298 25.24 25.14 -6.79
C ALA A 298 26.73 25.20 -7.19
N PRO A 299 27.67 24.91 -6.28
CA PRO A 299 29.09 24.79 -6.62
C PRO A 299 29.34 23.78 -7.75
N GLY A 300 30.17 24.15 -8.72
CA GLY A 300 30.43 23.32 -9.91
C GLY A 300 30.95 21.92 -9.59
N LYS A 301 31.76 21.81 -8.52
CA LYS A 301 32.30 20.54 -8.01
C LYS A 301 31.20 19.56 -7.54
N LEU A 302 30.03 20.06 -7.13
CA LEU A 302 28.92 19.24 -6.65
C LEU A 302 27.98 18.78 -7.76
N VAL A 303 28.04 19.37 -8.96
CA VAL A 303 27.07 19.11 -10.04
C VAL A 303 26.96 17.61 -10.40
N PRO A 304 28.04 16.84 -10.60
CA PRO A 304 27.93 15.42 -10.90
C PRO A 304 27.23 14.63 -9.79
N LEU A 305 27.53 14.96 -8.53
CA LEU A 305 26.91 14.35 -7.35
C LEU A 305 25.43 14.72 -7.23
N LEU A 306 25.06 15.96 -7.59
CA LEU A 306 23.67 16.42 -7.59
C LEU A 306 22.85 15.74 -8.68
N ILE A 307 23.41 15.55 -9.89
CA ILE A 307 22.75 14.79 -10.96
C ILE A 307 22.51 13.34 -10.52
N LEU A 308 23.53 12.70 -9.94
CA LEU A 308 23.38 11.34 -9.39
C LEU A 308 22.31 11.30 -8.29
N ARG A 309 22.30 12.29 -7.39
CA ARG A 309 21.29 12.42 -6.34
C ARG A 309 19.88 12.59 -6.91
N PHE A 310 19.71 13.40 -7.96
CA PHE A 310 18.42 13.58 -8.61
C PHE A 310 17.96 12.30 -9.31
N LEU A 311 18.87 11.58 -9.97
CA LEU A 311 18.56 10.27 -10.57
C LEU A 311 18.05 9.28 -9.52
N LEU A 312 18.79 9.10 -8.42
CA LEU A 312 18.37 8.22 -7.32
C LEU A 312 17.04 8.67 -6.69
N GLY A 313 16.86 9.99 -6.50
CA GLY A 313 15.62 10.56 -5.98
C GLY A 313 14.43 10.34 -6.91
N THR A 314 14.62 10.46 -8.23
CA THR A 314 13.62 10.19 -9.27
C THR A 314 13.27 8.71 -9.32
N ILE A 315 14.23 7.79 -9.17
CA ILE A 315 13.96 6.34 -9.07
C ILE A 315 13.08 6.06 -7.85
N LEU A 316 13.47 6.54 -6.66
CA LEU A 316 12.72 6.32 -5.43
C LEU A 316 11.29 6.89 -5.50
N ARG A 317 11.13 8.12 -6.00
CA ARG A 317 9.80 8.75 -6.17
C ARG A 317 8.97 8.08 -7.27
N SER A 318 9.59 7.57 -8.33
CA SER A 318 8.89 6.80 -9.36
C SER A 318 8.34 5.50 -8.78
N VAL A 319 9.14 4.77 -8.00
CA VAL A 319 8.67 3.58 -7.26
C VAL A 319 7.52 3.98 -6.34
N TRP A 320 7.64 5.08 -5.62
CA TRP A 320 6.56 5.60 -4.76
C TRP A 320 5.28 5.93 -5.53
N PHE A 321 5.37 6.62 -6.66
CA PHE A 321 4.21 6.94 -7.50
C PHE A 321 3.56 5.69 -8.11
N LEU A 322 4.35 4.68 -8.46
CA LEU A 322 3.83 3.39 -8.93
C LEU A 322 3.10 2.65 -7.80
N LEU A 323 3.67 2.64 -6.58
CA LEU A 323 3.00 2.10 -5.38
C LEU A 323 1.73 2.90 -5.02
N GLY A 324 1.78 4.22 -5.21
CA GLY A 324 0.67 5.16 -5.01
C GLY A 324 -0.39 5.15 -6.12
N LYS A 325 -0.14 4.44 -7.23
CA LYS A 325 -0.97 4.31 -8.43
C LYS A 325 -1.18 5.60 -9.23
N THR A 326 -0.19 6.45 -9.25
CA THR A 326 -0.16 7.66 -10.07
C THR A 326 0.96 7.54 -11.11
N PRO A 327 0.81 6.66 -12.13
CA PRO A 327 1.87 6.42 -13.11
C PRO A 327 2.23 7.69 -13.90
N SER A 328 1.28 8.61 -14.08
CA SER A 328 1.55 9.95 -14.62
C SER A 328 2.59 10.71 -13.79
N GLY A 329 2.55 10.62 -12.46
CA GLY A 329 3.55 11.25 -11.59
C GLY A 329 4.97 10.68 -11.76
N ALA A 330 5.09 9.38 -12.03
CA ALA A 330 6.38 8.77 -12.35
C ALA A 330 6.92 9.27 -13.71
N VAL A 331 6.05 9.38 -14.72
CA VAL A 331 6.41 9.98 -16.02
C VAL A 331 6.79 11.45 -15.85
N ASP A 332 6.06 12.20 -15.04
CA ASP A 332 6.35 13.62 -14.73
C ASP A 332 7.73 13.78 -14.08
N GLU A 333 8.12 12.88 -13.16
CA GLU A 333 9.47 12.88 -12.56
C GLU A 333 10.59 12.68 -13.58
N TRP A 334 10.45 11.66 -14.43
CA TRP A 334 11.46 11.34 -15.44
C TRP A 334 11.56 12.42 -16.50
N THR A 335 10.43 12.93 -16.97
CA THR A 335 10.40 14.00 -17.96
C THR A 335 10.92 15.33 -17.39
N ALA A 336 10.68 15.62 -16.10
CA ALA A 336 11.28 16.78 -15.43
C ALA A 336 12.80 16.65 -15.32
N LEU A 337 13.32 15.50 -14.87
CA LEU A 337 14.76 15.28 -14.72
C LEU A 337 15.48 15.31 -16.08
N LEU A 338 15.03 14.47 -17.02
CA LEU A 338 15.65 14.36 -18.34
C LEU A 338 15.50 15.67 -19.12
N GLY A 339 14.32 16.31 -19.04
CA GLY A 339 14.08 17.61 -19.67
C GLY A 339 15.07 18.68 -19.20
N THR A 340 15.32 18.79 -17.90
CA THR A 340 16.26 19.78 -17.35
C THR A 340 17.72 19.44 -17.66
N VAL A 341 18.13 18.17 -17.48
CA VAL A 341 19.52 17.76 -17.69
C VAL A 341 19.91 17.85 -19.17
N LEU A 342 19.05 17.34 -20.07
CA LEU A 342 19.33 17.30 -21.51
C LEU A 342 19.19 18.67 -22.20
N ALA A 343 18.27 19.54 -21.74
CA ALA A 343 18.12 20.87 -22.32
C ALA A 343 19.36 21.75 -22.11
N GLY A 344 20.21 21.46 -21.12
CA GLY A 344 21.51 22.10 -20.93
C GLY A 344 21.48 23.59 -20.56
N GLY A 345 20.31 24.25 -20.52
CA GLY A 345 20.18 25.68 -20.25
C GLY A 345 20.78 26.15 -18.93
N TRP A 346 20.85 25.25 -17.93
CA TRP A 346 21.51 25.50 -16.65
C TRP A 346 23.02 25.75 -16.80
N THR A 347 23.70 25.16 -17.79
CA THR A 347 25.14 25.39 -18.02
C THR A 347 25.43 26.82 -18.45
N GLN A 348 24.56 27.40 -19.29
CA GLN A 348 24.69 28.79 -19.72
C GLN A 348 24.38 29.74 -18.56
N ALA A 349 23.32 29.47 -17.80
CA ALA A 349 22.98 30.24 -16.61
C ALA A 349 24.15 30.29 -15.59
N ARG A 350 24.86 29.18 -15.38
CA ARG A 350 26.07 29.15 -14.55
C ARG A 350 27.17 30.09 -15.05
N LYS A 351 27.39 30.17 -16.36
CA LYS A 351 28.38 31.07 -16.96
C LYS A 351 27.96 32.52 -16.77
N ASP A 352 26.69 32.82 -17.05
CA ASP A 352 26.12 34.17 -16.96
C ASP A 352 26.16 34.72 -15.52
N ARG A 353 25.98 33.86 -14.51
CA ARG A 353 25.95 34.23 -13.09
C ARG A 353 27.32 34.35 -12.44
N ARG A 354 28.37 33.74 -13.01
CA ARG A 354 29.71 33.71 -12.42
C ARG A 354 30.31 35.10 -12.23
N SER A 355 29.93 36.08 -13.07
CA SER A 355 30.38 37.47 -12.96
C SER A 355 29.67 38.24 -11.83
N LEU A 356 28.51 37.77 -11.38
CA LEU A 356 27.72 38.38 -10.30
C LEU A 356 28.08 37.82 -8.92
N ASP A 357 28.73 36.65 -8.88
CA ASP A 357 29.12 35.97 -7.66
C ASP A 357 30.25 36.73 -6.92
N ARG A 358 29.95 37.27 -5.74
CA ARG A 358 30.92 37.94 -4.84
C ARG A 358 31.21 37.14 -3.58
N VAL A 359 30.24 36.39 -3.07
CA VAL A 359 30.33 35.64 -1.80
C VAL A 359 30.43 34.14 -2.09
N PRO A 360 31.38 33.39 -1.49
CA PRO A 360 31.51 31.96 -1.69
C PRO A 360 30.31 31.18 -1.15
N TYR A 361 30.04 30.01 -1.73
CA TYR A 361 28.88 29.19 -1.33
C TYR A 361 28.95 28.74 0.13
N GLU A 362 30.16 28.63 0.68
CA GLU A 362 30.36 28.18 2.06
C GLU A 362 29.82 29.15 3.11
N ASP A 363 29.73 30.43 2.78
CA ASP A 363 29.24 31.47 3.69
C ASP A 363 27.71 31.50 3.72
N ILE A 364 27.08 31.17 2.59
CA ILE A 364 25.62 31.12 2.47
C ILE A 364 25.04 29.73 2.74
N LYS A 365 25.87 28.70 2.93
CA LYS A 365 25.40 27.30 3.12
C LYS A 365 24.46 27.15 4.32
N GLY A 366 24.57 28.03 5.32
CA GLY A 366 23.72 28.06 6.52
C GLY A 366 22.27 28.43 6.23
N LEU A 367 22.00 29.09 5.09
CA LEU A 367 20.65 29.48 4.68
C LEU A 367 19.86 28.30 4.08
N PHE A 368 20.51 27.17 3.77
CA PHE A 368 19.88 26.00 3.13
C PHE A 368 19.37 24.98 4.14
N SER A 369 18.23 24.36 3.84
CA SER A 369 17.71 23.26 4.68
C SER A 369 18.59 22.00 4.59
N ARG A 370 18.76 21.30 5.72
CA ARG A 370 19.44 20.01 5.75
C ARG A 370 18.58 18.96 5.04
N SER A 371 19.21 18.17 4.16
CA SER A 371 18.52 17.12 3.39
C SER A 371 17.90 16.00 4.25
N VAL A 372 18.33 15.83 5.51
CA VAL A 372 17.78 14.83 6.44
C VAL A 372 16.36 15.19 6.87
N ASN A 373 16.05 16.48 7.03
CA ASN A 373 14.70 16.94 7.38
C ASN A 373 13.69 16.62 6.26
N ALA A 374 14.17 16.55 5.01
CA ALA A 374 13.36 16.13 3.87
C ALA A 374 12.95 14.64 3.96
N LEU A 375 13.83 13.77 4.47
CA LEU A 375 13.50 12.35 4.66
C LEU A 375 12.48 12.18 5.79
N ARG A 376 12.66 12.92 6.89
CA ARG A 376 11.74 12.92 8.04
C ARG A 376 10.33 13.34 7.64
N HIS A 377 10.15 14.42 6.89
CA HIS A 377 8.82 14.83 6.45
C HIS A 377 8.16 13.86 5.47
N ASN A 378 8.92 13.23 4.56
CA ASN A 378 8.37 12.18 3.69
C ASN A 378 7.92 10.94 4.50
N LEU A 379 8.67 10.59 5.55
CA LEU A 379 8.30 9.53 6.50
C LEU A 379 7.04 9.92 7.28
N GLU A 380 6.95 11.16 7.76
CA GLU A 380 5.80 11.68 8.51
C GLU A 380 4.52 11.71 7.65
N GLU A 381 4.59 12.18 6.40
CA GLU A 381 3.48 12.13 5.42
C GLU A 381 3.07 10.69 5.10
N THR A 382 4.04 9.77 5.04
CA THR A 382 3.78 8.33 4.85
C THR A 382 3.08 7.73 6.07
N THR A 383 3.57 8.02 7.28
CA THR A 383 2.97 7.52 8.52
C THR A 383 1.60 8.11 8.77
N SER A 384 1.35 9.38 8.43
CA SER A 384 0.03 9.99 8.58
C SER A 384 -0.98 9.31 7.65
N THR A 385 -0.63 9.10 6.37
CA THR A 385 -1.47 8.40 5.40
C THR A 385 -1.75 6.94 5.81
N ILE A 386 -0.73 6.24 6.32
CA ILE A 386 -0.88 4.86 6.84
C ILE A 386 -1.76 4.86 8.09
N SER A 387 -1.55 5.79 9.02
CA SER A 387 -2.29 5.88 10.28
C SER A 387 -3.76 6.24 10.07
N GLU A 388 -4.06 7.13 9.12
CA GLU A 388 -5.43 7.47 8.72
C GLU A 388 -6.13 6.26 8.11
N ARG A 389 -5.45 5.51 7.23
CA ARG A 389 -5.99 4.28 6.63
C ARG A 389 -6.22 3.17 7.63
N ILE A 390 -5.31 2.99 8.59
CA ILE A 390 -5.49 2.05 9.70
C ILE A 390 -6.72 2.50 10.49
N ARG A 391 -6.79 3.77 10.88
CA ARG A 391 -7.93 4.32 11.64
C ARG A 391 -9.26 4.13 10.91
N GLU A 392 -9.31 4.32 9.60
CA GLU A 392 -10.48 4.04 8.74
C GLU A 392 -10.82 2.54 8.69
N ALA A 393 -9.82 1.66 8.57
CA ALA A 393 -10.04 0.21 8.52
C ALA A 393 -10.60 -0.37 9.84
N TRP A 394 -10.28 0.26 10.97
CA TRP A 394 -10.71 -0.11 12.32
C TRP A 394 -11.87 0.74 12.87
N ALA A 395 -12.45 1.63 12.06
CA ALA A 395 -13.66 2.36 12.42
C ALA A 395 -14.89 1.46 12.22
N ASP A 396 -15.65 1.23 13.29
CA ASP A 396 -16.87 0.38 13.30
C ASP A 396 -18.11 1.06 12.69
N GLU A 397 -17.98 2.29 12.18
CA GLU A 397 -19.10 3.02 11.59
C GLU A 397 -19.27 2.67 10.11
N PRO A 398 -20.49 2.33 9.66
CA PRO A 398 -20.77 2.22 8.25
C PRO A 398 -20.44 3.56 7.57
N GLU A 399 -19.69 3.47 6.48
CA GLU A 399 -19.13 4.54 5.62
C GLU A 399 -20.08 5.73 5.33
N GLU A 400 -21.38 5.53 5.51
CA GLU A 400 -22.47 6.49 5.34
C GLU A 400 -22.42 7.67 6.34
N GLN A 401 -21.82 7.50 7.52
CA GLN A 401 -21.61 8.59 8.48
C GLN A 401 -20.23 9.23 8.41
N VAL A 402 -19.21 8.57 7.85
CA VAL A 402 -17.82 9.08 7.85
C VAL A 402 -17.61 10.24 6.88
N VAL A 403 -18.32 10.29 5.75
CA VAL A 403 -18.16 11.41 4.79
C VAL A 403 -18.81 12.70 5.32
N THR A 404 -19.88 12.59 6.11
CA THR A 404 -20.55 13.74 6.73
C THR A 404 -19.88 14.13 8.05
N THR A 405 -19.37 13.17 8.82
CA THR A 405 -18.65 13.43 10.07
C THR A 405 -17.18 13.77 9.86
N ALA A 406 -16.44 13.26 8.88
CA ALA A 406 -15.06 13.71 8.61
C ALA A 406 -15.03 15.18 8.13
N ARG A 407 -16.08 15.61 7.42
CA ARG A 407 -16.26 17.02 7.03
C ARG A 407 -16.65 17.92 8.22
N ARG A 408 -17.26 17.36 9.27
CA ARG A 408 -17.68 18.06 10.51
C ARG A 408 -16.71 17.88 11.69
N ALA A 409 -15.86 16.86 11.66
CA ALA A 409 -14.90 16.50 12.69
C ALA A 409 -13.62 17.34 12.56
N LYS A 410 -13.25 17.76 11.34
CA LYS A 410 -12.20 18.77 11.17
C LYS A 410 -12.57 20.14 11.78
N SER A 411 -13.86 20.43 12.01
CA SER A 411 -14.30 21.68 12.64
C SER A 411 -14.62 21.58 14.13
N THR A 412 -14.55 20.39 14.75
CA THR A 412 -14.92 20.21 16.18
C THR A 412 -13.99 19.30 16.98
N ALA A 413 -13.06 18.59 16.35
CA ALA A 413 -12.15 17.69 17.05
C ALA A 413 -10.85 18.40 17.43
N ARG A 414 -10.89 19.27 18.44
CA ARG A 414 -9.72 19.56 19.28
C ARG A 414 -10.05 20.23 20.63
N VAL A 415 -11.08 19.75 21.32
CA VAL A 415 -11.19 19.87 22.80
C VAL A 415 -11.88 18.61 23.32
N ALA A 416 -11.11 17.61 23.72
CA ALA A 416 -11.60 16.55 24.60
C ALA A 416 -10.42 16.09 25.47
N VAL A 417 -10.38 16.69 26.66
CA VAL A 417 -9.47 16.38 27.77
C VAL A 417 -9.62 14.91 28.18
N ASP A 418 -8.49 14.32 28.55
CA ASP A 418 -8.28 12.96 29.03
C ASP A 418 -9.34 12.42 30.00
N GLN A 419 -9.81 11.20 29.74
CA GLN A 419 -10.08 10.18 30.77
C GLN A 419 -9.89 8.76 30.18
N PRO A 420 -9.20 7.82 30.87
CA PRO A 420 -8.98 6.47 30.36
C PRO A 420 -10.26 5.62 30.47
N ARG A 421 -10.99 5.47 29.36
CA ARG A 421 -12.25 4.71 29.25
C ARG A 421 -12.09 3.36 28.55
N TRP A 422 -10.95 2.69 28.69
CA TRP A 422 -10.68 1.44 27.97
C TRP A 422 -11.77 0.37 28.16
N ARG A 423 -12.39 0.28 29.36
CA ARG A 423 -13.51 -0.64 29.64
C ARG A 423 -14.77 -0.36 28.81
N ARG A 424 -15.21 0.91 28.69
CA ARG A 424 -16.37 1.29 27.86
C ARG A 424 -16.08 1.13 26.37
N GLN A 425 -14.82 1.27 25.97
CA GLN A 425 -14.39 1.11 24.59
C GLN A 425 -14.33 -0.37 24.17
N LEU A 426 -13.95 -1.28 25.09
CA LEU A 426 -13.98 -2.73 24.86
C LEU A 426 -15.41 -3.26 24.69
N ILE A 427 -16.34 -2.83 25.55
CA ILE A 427 -17.76 -3.22 25.50
C ILE A 427 -18.43 -2.76 24.20
N ARG A 428 -17.97 -1.65 23.61
CA ARG A 428 -18.49 -1.14 22.33
C ARG A 428 -18.01 -1.94 21.11
N ARG A 429 -17.03 -2.84 21.27
CA ARG A 429 -16.38 -3.62 20.19
C ARG A 429 -16.47 -5.14 20.46
N PRO A 430 -17.68 -5.74 20.39
CA PRO A 430 -17.89 -7.14 20.78
C PRO A 430 -17.04 -8.15 19.99
N PHE A 431 -16.74 -7.84 18.72
CA PHE A 431 -15.88 -8.71 17.91
C PHE A 431 -14.41 -8.70 18.34
N LEU A 432 -13.87 -7.56 18.77
CA LEU A 432 -12.48 -7.51 19.23
C LEU A 432 -12.29 -8.43 20.44
N VAL A 433 -13.25 -8.42 21.36
CA VAL A 433 -13.25 -9.33 22.52
C VAL A 433 -13.35 -10.78 22.07
N ALA A 434 -14.32 -11.10 21.19
CA ALA A 434 -14.49 -12.46 20.67
C ALA A 434 -13.23 -12.96 19.95
N TRP A 435 -12.60 -12.11 19.13
CA TRP A 435 -11.38 -12.45 18.40
C TRP A 435 -10.18 -12.68 19.33
N VAL A 436 -10.00 -11.85 20.37
CA VAL A 436 -8.97 -12.06 21.38
C VAL A 436 -9.20 -13.38 22.12
N VAL A 437 -10.46 -13.70 22.46
CA VAL A 437 -10.82 -15.00 23.08
C VAL A 437 -10.49 -16.16 22.15
N LEU A 438 -10.80 -16.06 20.85
CA LEU A 438 -10.44 -17.09 19.87
C LEU A 438 -8.92 -17.24 19.73
N ALA A 439 -8.17 -16.14 19.73
CA ALA A 439 -6.72 -16.15 19.62
C ALA A 439 -6.07 -16.80 20.85
N LEU A 440 -6.50 -16.43 22.05
CA LEU A 440 -6.07 -17.06 23.30
C LEU A 440 -6.47 -18.53 23.36
N GLY A 441 -7.71 -18.85 22.96
CA GLY A 441 -8.19 -20.22 22.86
C GLY A 441 -7.38 -21.06 21.89
N SER A 442 -6.98 -20.50 20.74
CA SER A 442 -6.14 -21.18 19.76
C SER A 442 -4.75 -21.50 20.32
N PHE A 443 -4.18 -20.56 21.07
CA PHE A 443 -2.91 -20.77 21.76
C PHE A 443 -3.01 -21.88 22.82
N VAL A 444 -4.06 -21.88 23.64
CA VAL A 444 -4.29 -22.91 24.67
C VAL A 444 -4.57 -24.29 24.06
N ALA A 445 -5.35 -24.35 22.97
CA ALA A 445 -5.62 -25.59 22.26
C ALA A 445 -4.35 -26.16 21.60
N ALA A 446 -3.46 -25.29 21.10
CA ALA A 446 -2.20 -25.65 20.47
C ALA A 446 -1.11 -26.11 21.46
N ARG A 447 -1.39 -26.22 22.76
CA ARG A 447 -0.41 -26.59 23.81
C ARG A 447 0.45 -27.81 23.50
N SER A 448 -0.09 -28.84 22.83
CA SER A 448 0.63 -30.07 22.46
C SER A 448 1.53 -29.91 21.24
N LEU A 449 1.43 -28.80 20.51
CA LEU A 449 2.17 -28.50 19.28
C LEU A 449 3.19 -27.35 19.45
N ILE A 450 3.26 -26.77 20.65
CA ILE A 450 4.27 -25.77 21.03
C ILE A 450 5.53 -26.52 21.49
N GLY A 451 6.66 -26.31 20.82
CA GLY A 451 7.92 -27.01 21.14
C GLY A 451 8.96 -26.87 20.02
N SER A 452 10.00 -27.71 20.02
CA SER A 452 11.01 -27.81 18.95
C SER A 452 10.62 -28.85 17.88
N GLY A 453 11.12 -28.71 16.65
CA GLY A 453 10.81 -29.61 15.52
C GLY A 453 9.83 -29.01 14.51
N VAL A 454 9.45 -29.77 13.49
CA VAL A 454 8.58 -29.31 12.39
C VAL A 454 7.19 -29.96 12.52
N LEU A 455 6.14 -29.20 12.18
CA LEU A 455 4.78 -29.73 12.11
C LEU A 455 4.66 -30.69 10.92
N ARG A 456 4.16 -31.90 11.18
CA ARG A 456 3.95 -32.93 10.16
C ARG A 456 2.76 -33.82 10.48
N SER A 457 2.16 -34.36 9.43
CA SER A 457 1.10 -35.36 9.51
C SER A 457 1.12 -36.22 8.24
N SER A 458 0.20 -37.18 8.12
CA SER A 458 0.02 -37.93 6.87
C SER A 458 -0.43 -37.06 5.67
N LEU A 459 -1.00 -35.88 5.92
CA LEU A 459 -1.45 -34.92 4.91
C LEU A 459 -0.63 -33.63 4.89
N LEU A 460 0.40 -33.52 5.74
CA LEU A 460 1.28 -32.35 5.82
C LEU A 460 2.72 -32.83 5.89
N LEU A 461 3.41 -32.76 4.76
CA LEU A 461 4.84 -32.99 4.74
C LEU A 461 5.59 -31.84 5.44
N PRO A 462 6.80 -32.11 5.97
CA PRO A 462 7.64 -31.11 6.61
C PRO A 462 7.91 -29.89 5.70
N ALA A 463 7.94 -28.71 6.32
CA ALA A 463 8.31 -27.48 5.63
C ALA A 463 9.77 -27.55 5.11
N HIS A 464 10.04 -26.77 4.07
CA HIS A 464 11.41 -26.55 3.59
C HIS A 464 12.26 -25.80 4.62
N GLU A 465 13.56 -26.05 4.60
CA GLU A 465 14.50 -25.54 5.61
C GLU A 465 14.79 -24.04 5.43
N SER A 466 14.75 -23.55 4.19
CA SER A 466 15.01 -22.16 3.85
C SER A 466 14.06 -21.63 2.78
N LEU A 467 13.96 -20.31 2.67
CA LEU A 467 13.23 -19.64 1.59
C LEU A 467 13.83 -19.94 0.22
N GLY A 468 15.15 -20.15 0.15
CA GLY A 468 15.85 -20.55 -1.08
C GLY A 468 15.42 -21.95 -1.52
N ALA A 469 15.42 -22.92 -0.61
CA ALA A 469 14.97 -24.29 -0.92
C ALA A 469 13.49 -24.33 -1.35
N LEU A 470 12.63 -23.57 -0.67
CA LEU A 470 11.21 -23.45 -1.06
C LEU A 470 11.05 -22.79 -2.45
N TRP A 471 11.86 -21.76 -2.74
CA TRP A 471 11.86 -21.13 -4.07
C TRP A 471 12.32 -22.11 -5.14
N HIS A 472 13.37 -22.89 -4.88
CA HIS A 472 13.83 -23.94 -5.79
C HIS A 472 12.71 -24.97 -6.03
N ALA A 473 12.05 -25.49 -4.99
CA ALA A 473 10.93 -26.42 -5.17
C ALA A 473 9.73 -25.81 -5.91
N ALA A 474 9.44 -24.52 -5.72
CA ALA A 474 8.40 -23.82 -6.47
C ALA A 474 8.81 -23.56 -7.94
N ALA A 475 10.12 -23.44 -8.18
CA ALA A 475 10.68 -23.15 -9.47
C ALA A 475 10.88 -24.45 -10.27
N SER A 476 11.77 -25.34 -9.84
CA SER A 476 12.21 -26.56 -10.56
C SER A 476 11.34 -27.78 -10.28
N ALA A 477 11.18 -28.61 -11.31
CA ALA A 477 10.58 -29.94 -11.22
C ALA A 477 11.21 -30.88 -12.28
N PRO A 478 11.05 -32.21 -12.12
CA PRO A 478 11.45 -33.17 -13.14
C PRO A 478 10.76 -32.94 -14.49
N PRO A 479 11.32 -33.42 -15.60
CA PRO A 479 10.81 -33.16 -16.93
C PRO A 479 9.41 -33.76 -17.07
N GLY A 480 8.44 -32.97 -17.55
CA GLY A 480 7.06 -33.42 -17.72
C GLY A 480 6.20 -33.38 -16.44
N VAL A 481 6.73 -32.84 -15.34
CA VAL A 481 6.01 -32.52 -14.10
C VAL A 481 6.01 -30.99 -13.94
N THR A 482 4.85 -30.38 -13.66
CA THR A 482 4.81 -28.94 -13.33
C THR A 482 4.83 -28.82 -11.81
N PRO A 483 5.62 -27.91 -11.22
CA PRO A 483 5.55 -27.69 -9.78
C PRO A 483 4.16 -27.16 -9.37
N PRO A 484 3.65 -27.55 -8.20
CA PRO A 484 2.36 -27.08 -7.71
C PRO A 484 2.34 -25.55 -7.56
N ALA A 485 1.31 -24.91 -8.11
CA ALA A 485 1.22 -23.45 -8.10
C ALA A 485 1.13 -22.83 -6.70
N TRP A 486 0.64 -23.59 -5.71
CA TRP A 486 0.51 -23.12 -4.34
C TRP A 486 1.88 -22.91 -3.67
N LEU A 487 2.96 -23.57 -4.12
CA LEU A 487 4.31 -23.38 -3.54
C LEU A 487 4.85 -21.98 -3.74
N ALA A 488 4.61 -21.36 -4.91
CA ALA A 488 5.05 -19.98 -5.18
C ALA A 488 4.29 -18.96 -4.31
N GLN A 489 3.00 -19.20 -4.10
CA GLN A 489 2.16 -18.37 -3.23
C GLN A 489 2.54 -18.56 -1.76
N PHE A 490 2.81 -19.81 -1.36
CA PHE A 490 3.30 -20.15 -0.03
C PHE A 490 4.69 -19.57 0.24
N TRP A 491 5.58 -19.52 -0.77
CA TRP A 491 6.86 -18.83 -0.69
C TRP A 491 6.68 -17.33 -0.43
N ALA A 492 5.81 -16.66 -1.19
CA ALA A 492 5.52 -15.24 -1.00
C ALA A 492 4.91 -14.95 0.39
N PHE A 493 4.11 -15.86 0.93
CA PHE A 493 3.61 -15.76 2.30
C PHE A 493 4.72 -16.02 3.35
N SER A 494 5.60 -16.98 3.08
CA SER A 494 6.71 -17.36 3.96
C SER A 494 7.75 -16.26 4.11
N THR A 495 7.97 -15.41 3.10
CA THR A 495 8.88 -14.26 3.21
C THR A 495 8.36 -13.25 4.25
N VAL A 496 7.04 -13.07 4.34
CA VAL A 496 6.40 -12.17 5.32
C VAL A 496 6.40 -12.78 6.72
N MET A 497 6.30 -14.10 6.82
CA MET A 497 6.20 -14.85 8.08
C MET A 497 7.55 -15.37 8.60
N PHE A 498 8.66 -14.77 8.16
CA PHE A 498 10.02 -15.09 8.60
C PHE A 498 10.45 -16.56 8.36
N GLY A 499 9.94 -17.19 7.29
CA GLY A 499 10.37 -18.50 6.82
C GLY A 499 9.24 -19.52 6.65
N PRO A 500 9.51 -20.67 5.98
CA PRO A 500 8.49 -21.67 5.68
C PRO A 500 7.85 -22.31 6.92
N SER A 501 8.64 -22.61 7.95
CA SER A 501 8.14 -23.17 9.22
C SER A 501 7.26 -22.18 9.99
N GLY A 502 7.65 -20.90 9.99
CA GLY A 502 6.86 -19.80 10.57
C GLY A 502 5.50 -19.66 9.88
N ALA A 503 5.49 -19.68 8.54
CA ALA A 503 4.26 -19.66 7.76
C ALA A 503 3.33 -20.84 8.07
N THR A 504 3.84 -22.07 8.14
CA THR A 504 3.04 -23.26 8.49
C THR A 504 2.47 -23.14 9.90
N ASN A 505 3.27 -22.70 10.88
CA ASN A 505 2.81 -22.51 12.25
C ASN A 505 1.69 -21.47 12.33
N ILE A 506 1.85 -20.32 11.66
CA ILE A 506 0.85 -19.24 11.68
C ILE A 506 -0.44 -19.68 10.99
N LEU A 507 -0.36 -20.36 9.85
CA LEU A 507 -1.55 -20.84 9.14
C LEU A 507 -2.30 -21.89 9.96
N LEU A 508 -1.62 -22.90 10.52
CA LEU A 508 -2.28 -23.99 11.23
C LEU A 508 -2.68 -23.60 12.66
N LEU A 509 -1.76 -23.08 13.46
CA LEU A 509 -2.03 -22.73 14.86
C LEU A 509 -2.84 -21.44 15.00
N GLY A 510 -2.80 -20.56 13.99
CA GLY A 510 -3.60 -19.35 13.89
C GLY A 510 -4.87 -19.50 13.04
N ALA A 511 -5.19 -20.70 12.55
CA ALA A 511 -6.29 -20.91 11.59
C ALA A 511 -7.64 -20.38 12.11
N VAL A 512 -8.00 -20.70 13.35
CA VAL A 512 -9.28 -20.30 13.98
C VAL A 512 -9.44 -18.77 14.06
N PRO A 513 -8.51 -18.00 14.67
CA PRO A 513 -8.65 -16.55 14.74
C PRO A 513 -8.50 -15.87 13.37
N LEU A 514 -7.69 -16.40 12.44
CA LEU A 514 -7.57 -15.85 11.09
C LEU A 514 -8.84 -16.05 10.27
N ALA A 515 -9.43 -17.24 10.30
CA ALA A 515 -10.70 -17.53 9.63
C ALA A 515 -11.86 -16.72 10.24
N GLY A 516 -11.89 -16.56 11.57
CA GLY A 516 -12.88 -15.69 12.23
C GLY A 516 -12.75 -14.22 11.82
N LEU A 517 -11.52 -13.71 11.67
CA LEU A 517 -11.26 -12.35 11.19
C LEU A 517 -11.67 -12.16 9.73
N ALA A 518 -11.38 -13.13 8.87
CA ALA A 518 -11.86 -13.13 7.49
C ALA A 518 -13.39 -13.16 7.42
N ALA A 519 -14.05 -14.02 8.20
CA ALA A 519 -15.51 -14.11 8.27
C ALA A 519 -16.16 -12.81 8.74
N TRP A 520 -15.57 -12.13 9.72
CA TRP A 520 -16.03 -10.80 10.14
C TRP A 520 -16.01 -9.78 8.99
N ALA A 521 -14.97 -9.81 8.16
CA ALA A 521 -14.84 -8.91 7.00
C ALA A 521 -15.95 -9.12 5.96
N LEU A 522 -16.45 -10.35 5.81
CA LEU A 522 -17.62 -10.68 5.01
C LEU A 522 -18.92 -10.25 5.69
N LEU A 523 -19.17 -10.72 6.90
CA LEU A 523 -20.45 -10.54 7.60
C LEU A 523 -20.74 -9.05 7.86
N ARG A 524 -19.72 -8.21 8.08
CA ARG A 524 -19.90 -6.76 8.22
C ARG A 524 -20.52 -6.06 7.01
N SER A 525 -20.45 -6.69 5.84
CA SER A 525 -20.94 -6.09 4.60
C SER A 525 -22.47 -6.15 4.45
N PHE A 526 -23.15 -7.06 5.17
CA PHE A 526 -24.60 -7.23 5.08
C PHE A 526 -25.35 -7.55 6.40
N ILE A 527 -24.65 -7.90 7.49
CA ILE A 527 -25.24 -8.12 8.82
C ILE A 527 -25.18 -6.82 9.63
N VAL A 528 -26.29 -6.37 10.22
CA VAL A 528 -26.36 -5.09 10.95
C VAL A 528 -26.07 -5.29 12.44
N ASP A 529 -26.63 -6.33 13.05
CA ASP A 529 -26.46 -6.67 14.45
C ASP A 529 -25.00 -7.05 14.77
N ARG A 530 -24.42 -6.36 15.76
CA ARG A 530 -23.01 -6.52 16.14
C ARG A 530 -22.75 -7.85 16.85
N VAL A 531 -23.72 -8.35 17.62
CA VAL A 531 -23.60 -9.61 18.38
C VAL A 531 -23.78 -10.78 17.43
N ALA A 532 -24.79 -10.73 16.55
CA ALA A 532 -24.98 -11.74 15.51
C ALA A 532 -23.72 -11.89 14.65
N ARG A 533 -23.15 -10.76 14.23
CA ARG A 533 -21.92 -10.72 13.42
C ARG A 533 -20.72 -11.31 14.15
N ALA A 534 -20.57 -11.01 15.45
CA ALA A 534 -19.47 -11.52 16.26
C ALA A 534 -19.60 -13.03 16.50
N TRP A 535 -20.82 -13.51 16.76
CA TRP A 535 -21.13 -14.93 16.86
C TRP A 535 -20.81 -15.67 15.55
N GLY A 536 -21.31 -15.20 14.40
CA GLY A 536 -21.06 -15.87 13.13
C GLY A 536 -19.60 -15.95 12.75
N ALA A 537 -18.85 -14.87 12.98
CA ALA A 537 -17.40 -14.86 12.78
C ALA A 537 -16.70 -15.88 13.70
N SER A 538 -17.13 -15.99 14.95
CA SER A 538 -16.57 -16.94 15.91
C SER A 538 -16.91 -18.38 15.57
N ALA A 539 -18.18 -18.67 15.26
CA ALA A 539 -18.65 -19.98 14.84
C ALA A 539 -17.92 -20.45 13.56
N TYR A 540 -17.70 -19.54 12.61
CA TYR A 540 -16.94 -19.83 11.39
C TYR A 540 -15.48 -20.17 11.69
N GLY A 541 -14.82 -19.43 12.59
CA GLY A 541 -13.46 -19.75 13.03
C GLY A 541 -13.37 -21.13 13.68
N ILE A 542 -14.30 -21.43 14.59
CA ILE A 542 -14.37 -22.73 15.29
C ILE A 542 -14.64 -23.87 14.30
N ALA A 543 -15.40 -23.63 13.23
CA ALA A 543 -15.69 -24.62 12.21
C ALA A 543 -14.42 -25.20 11.55
N VAL A 544 -13.32 -24.45 11.52
CA VAL A 544 -12.02 -24.93 10.99
C VAL A 544 -11.48 -26.08 11.84
N PHE A 545 -11.69 -26.02 13.16
CA PHE A 545 -11.36 -27.12 14.07
C PHE A 545 -12.35 -28.28 13.93
N THR A 546 -13.67 -28.02 13.90
CA THR A 546 -14.68 -29.10 13.82
C THR A 546 -14.57 -29.90 12.54
N ASN A 547 -14.18 -29.26 11.43
CA ASN A 547 -13.88 -29.92 10.17
C ASN A 547 -12.60 -30.78 10.23
N GLY A 548 -11.83 -30.74 11.32
CA GLY A 548 -10.57 -31.47 11.46
C GLY A 548 -9.45 -30.99 10.55
N ALA A 549 -9.60 -29.79 9.95
CA ALA A 549 -8.62 -29.26 9.02
C ALA A 549 -7.26 -29.05 9.72
N ILE A 550 -7.29 -28.56 10.96
CA ILE A 550 -6.09 -28.31 11.74
C ILE A 550 -5.52 -29.63 12.31
N THR A 551 -6.36 -30.48 12.92
CA THR A 551 -5.90 -31.73 13.57
C THR A 551 -5.32 -32.74 12.58
N GLN A 552 -5.76 -32.70 11.32
CA GLN A 552 -5.24 -33.55 10.24
C GLN A 552 -4.15 -32.88 9.40
N GLY A 553 -3.79 -31.61 9.65
CA GLY A 553 -2.78 -30.88 8.88
C GLY A 553 -3.19 -30.51 7.45
N ARG A 554 -4.48 -30.35 7.17
CA ARG A 554 -5.03 -29.99 5.84
C ARG A 554 -4.78 -28.53 5.49
N LEU A 555 -3.62 -28.25 4.91
CA LEU A 555 -3.21 -26.89 4.57
C LEU A 555 -4.17 -26.21 3.58
N GLY A 556 -4.62 -26.94 2.55
CA GLY A 556 -5.56 -26.41 1.56
C GLY A 556 -6.89 -25.96 2.18
N THR A 557 -7.48 -26.76 3.05
CA THR A 557 -8.75 -26.47 3.73
C THR A 557 -8.61 -25.28 4.68
N VAL A 558 -7.50 -25.17 5.40
CA VAL A 558 -7.22 -24.02 6.27
C VAL A 558 -7.10 -22.72 5.47
N VAL A 559 -6.35 -22.74 4.37
CA VAL A 559 -6.22 -21.57 3.48
C VAL A 559 -7.58 -21.22 2.85
N ALA A 560 -8.34 -22.22 2.39
CA ALA A 560 -9.69 -22.02 1.87
C ALA A 560 -10.62 -21.36 2.90
N ALA A 561 -10.57 -21.78 4.16
CA ALA A 561 -11.36 -21.18 5.23
C ALA A 561 -11.01 -19.70 5.46
N ILE A 562 -9.75 -19.31 5.31
CA ILE A 562 -9.34 -17.91 5.47
C ILE A 562 -9.70 -17.09 4.23
N VAL A 563 -9.51 -17.63 3.03
CA VAL A 563 -9.64 -16.90 1.76
C VAL A 563 -11.10 -16.78 1.30
N LEU A 564 -11.94 -17.79 1.55
CA LEU A 564 -13.32 -17.83 1.07
C LEU A 564 -14.17 -16.63 1.55
N PRO A 565 -14.13 -16.20 2.83
CA PRO A 565 -14.86 -15.02 3.26
C PRO A 565 -14.29 -13.72 2.68
N LEU A 566 -12.97 -13.62 2.52
CA LEU A 566 -12.33 -12.45 1.90
C LEU A 566 -12.76 -12.29 0.43
N LEU A 567 -12.83 -13.40 -0.30
CA LEU A 567 -13.38 -13.45 -1.66
C LEU A 567 -14.85 -13.03 -1.66
N GLY A 568 -15.67 -13.57 -0.75
CA GLY A 568 -17.08 -13.20 -0.63
C GLY A 568 -17.26 -11.70 -0.35
N ALA A 569 -16.43 -11.11 0.52
CA ALA A 569 -16.48 -9.69 0.84
C ALA A 569 -16.15 -8.83 -0.39
N ALA A 570 -15.11 -9.23 -1.14
CA ALA A 570 -14.70 -8.59 -2.38
C ALA A 570 -15.81 -8.64 -3.45
N VAL A 571 -16.40 -9.83 -3.65
CA VAL A 571 -17.50 -10.06 -4.59
C VAL A 571 -18.73 -9.24 -4.19
N HIS A 572 -19.04 -9.15 -2.90
CA HIS A 572 -20.12 -8.31 -2.40
C HIS A 572 -19.91 -6.82 -2.73
N THR A 573 -18.69 -6.30 -2.56
CA THR A 573 -18.34 -4.93 -2.98
C THR A 573 -18.46 -4.71 -4.48
N VAL A 574 -18.14 -5.71 -5.32
CA VAL A 574 -18.34 -5.63 -6.79
C VAL A 574 -19.83 -5.63 -7.15
N ALA A 575 -20.62 -6.47 -6.49
CA ALA A 575 -22.05 -6.66 -6.75
C ALA A 575 -22.91 -5.46 -6.33
N ARG A 576 -22.47 -4.66 -5.34
CA ARG A 576 -23.23 -3.47 -4.90
C ARG A 576 -23.29 -2.39 -5.98
N ARG A 577 -24.51 -2.00 -6.37
CA ARG A 577 -24.80 -0.91 -7.31
C ARG A 577 -24.67 0.47 -6.62
N ARG A 578 -23.46 0.95 -6.33
CA ARG A 578 -23.26 2.35 -5.90
C ARG A 578 -22.80 3.22 -7.07
N ARG A 579 -23.53 4.31 -7.35
CA ARG A 579 -23.24 5.28 -8.45
C ARG A 579 -22.01 6.15 -8.21
N VAL A 580 -21.47 6.22 -6.99
CA VAL A 580 -20.55 7.31 -6.58
C VAL A 580 -19.06 6.91 -6.52
N ILE A 581 -18.69 5.62 -6.46
CA ILE A 581 -17.27 5.22 -6.31
C ILE A 581 -16.82 4.31 -7.47
N ILE A 582 -16.52 4.93 -8.60
CA ILE A 582 -16.15 4.27 -9.87
C ILE A 582 -14.86 3.44 -9.78
N GLN A 583 -13.94 3.74 -8.84
CA GLN A 583 -12.64 3.05 -8.69
C GLN A 583 -12.65 1.90 -7.66
N GLY A 584 -13.63 1.86 -6.74
CA GLY A 584 -13.69 0.85 -5.68
C GLY A 584 -14.00 -0.56 -6.20
N SER A 585 -14.87 -0.68 -7.20
CA SER A 585 -15.32 -1.98 -7.69
C SER A 585 -14.26 -2.73 -8.52
N TRP A 586 -13.40 -2.03 -9.26
CA TRP A 586 -12.28 -2.68 -9.95
C TRP A 586 -11.22 -3.20 -8.97
N ARG A 587 -10.92 -2.44 -7.90
CA ARG A 587 -9.99 -2.89 -6.86
C ARG A 587 -10.50 -4.16 -6.17
N ALA A 588 -11.78 -4.18 -5.83
CA ALA A 588 -12.44 -5.36 -5.29
C ALA A 588 -12.40 -6.55 -6.27
N ALA A 589 -12.53 -6.31 -7.58
CA ALA A 589 -12.39 -7.36 -8.60
C ALA A 589 -10.95 -7.91 -8.72
N TRP A 590 -9.92 -7.06 -8.63
CA TRP A 590 -8.52 -7.49 -8.57
C TRP A 590 -8.25 -8.31 -7.30
N PHE A 591 -8.72 -7.85 -6.14
CA PHE A 591 -8.59 -8.59 -4.88
C PHE A 591 -9.34 -9.93 -4.91
N ALA A 592 -10.55 -9.95 -5.48
CA ALA A 592 -11.31 -11.18 -5.72
C ALA A 592 -10.53 -12.13 -6.63
N GLY A 593 -9.87 -11.64 -7.68
CA GLY A 593 -9.06 -12.47 -8.57
C GLY A 593 -7.82 -13.04 -7.89
N ILE A 594 -7.17 -12.28 -7.00
CA ILE A 594 -6.09 -12.80 -6.16
C ILE A 594 -6.59 -13.89 -5.22
N CYS A 595 -7.71 -13.66 -4.51
CA CYS A 595 -8.30 -14.66 -3.63
C CYS A 595 -8.70 -15.91 -4.41
N GLN A 596 -9.26 -15.75 -5.61
CA GLN A 596 -9.60 -16.84 -6.52
C GLN A 596 -8.35 -17.60 -6.98
N ALA A 597 -7.23 -16.93 -7.27
CA ALA A 597 -5.95 -17.57 -7.61
C ALA A 597 -5.42 -18.43 -6.46
N VAL A 598 -5.49 -17.92 -5.22
CA VAL A 598 -5.06 -18.66 -4.03
C VAL A 598 -5.98 -19.87 -3.79
N LEU A 599 -7.29 -19.68 -3.85
CA LEU A 599 -8.26 -20.75 -3.68
C LEU A 599 -8.09 -21.85 -4.72
N PHE A 600 -7.87 -21.47 -5.98
CA PHE A 600 -7.66 -22.38 -7.10
C PHE A 600 -6.33 -23.14 -7.01
N ALA A 601 -5.27 -22.52 -6.50
CA ALA A 601 -3.98 -23.19 -6.31
C ALA A 601 -3.97 -24.17 -5.13
N PHE A 602 -4.58 -23.80 -4.00
CA PHE A 602 -4.58 -24.63 -2.79
C PHE A 602 -5.68 -25.70 -2.78
N THR A 603 -6.83 -25.41 -3.39
CA THR A 603 -8.01 -26.27 -3.42
C THR A 603 -8.71 -26.21 -4.79
N PRO A 604 -8.14 -26.83 -5.84
CA PRO A 604 -8.63 -26.69 -7.22
C PRO A 604 -10.13 -26.99 -7.38
N ALA A 605 -10.65 -28.07 -6.77
CA ALA A 605 -12.09 -28.38 -6.82
C ALA A 605 -12.97 -27.24 -6.29
N LEU A 606 -12.63 -26.67 -5.13
CA LEU A 606 -13.36 -25.56 -4.54
C LEU A 606 -13.18 -24.28 -5.36
N GLY A 607 -11.97 -24.02 -5.87
CA GLY A 607 -11.68 -22.91 -6.77
C GLY A 607 -12.52 -22.96 -8.05
N VAL A 608 -12.63 -24.11 -8.71
CA VAL A 608 -13.51 -24.30 -9.88
C VAL A 608 -14.96 -24.07 -9.53
N LEU A 609 -15.45 -24.69 -8.46
CA LEU A 609 -16.85 -24.56 -8.03
C LEU A 609 -17.23 -23.10 -7.77
N VAL A 610 -16.39 -22.37 -7.03
CA VAL A 610 -16.59 -20.94 -6.76
C VAL A 610 -16.48 -20.13 -8.05
N GLY A 611 -15.51 -20.43 -8.91
CA GLY A 611 -15.35 -19.75 -10.20
C GLY A 611 -16.58 -19.89 -11.11
N ILE A 612 -17.12 -21.11 -11.23
CA ILE A 612 -18.37 -21.38 -11.96
C ILE A 612 -19.53 -20.59 -11.33
N THR A 613 -19.66 -20.61 -10.01
CA THR A 613 -20.71 -19.87 -9.29
C THR A 613 -20.62 -18.36 -9.55
N LEU A 614 -19.42 -17.80 -9.56
CA LEU A 614 -19.19 -16.38 -9.87
C LEU A 614 -19.52 -16.03 -11.32
N VAL A 615 -19.16 -16.89 -12.29
CA VAL A 615 -19.50 -16.68 -13.70
C VAL A 615 -21.01 -16.79 -13.93
N ILE A 616 -21.66 -17.80 -13.36
CA ILE A 616 -23.12 -17.96 -13.44
C ILE A 616 -23.82 -16.75 -12.80
N GLY A 617 -23.39 -16.33 -11.60
CA GLY A 617 -23.93 -15.15 -10.93
C GLY A 617 -23.70 -13.85 -11.71
N ALA A 618 -22.56 -13.73 -12.40
CA ALA A 618 -22.24 -12.61 -13.27
C ALA A 618 -23.15 -12.55 -14.51
N VAL A 619 -23.38 -13.69 -15.17
CA VAL A 619 -24.15 -13.80 -16.42
C VAL A 619 -25.64 -13.73 -16.15
N LEU A 620 -26.15 -14.55 -15.23
CA LEU A 620 -27.59 -14.70 -14.97
C LEU A 620 -28.13 -13.69 -13.94
N GLY A 621 -27.35 -13.35 -12.91
CA GLY A 621 -27.83 -12.52 -11.79
C GLY A 621 -27.65 -11.02 -12.01
N LEU A 622 -26.46 -10.60 -12.48
CA LEU A 622 -26.11 -9.17 -12.64
C LEU A 622 -26.27 -8.67 -14.09
N GLY A 623 -26.42 -9.60 -15.04
CA GLY A 623 -26.34 -9.37 -16.48
C GLY A 623 -24.90 -9.03 -16.93
N TRP A 624 -24.63 -9.10 -18.24
CA TRP A 624 -23.33 -8.74 -18.84
C TRP A 624 -23.02 -7.22 -18.82
N ARG A 625 -23.46 -6.56 -17.76
CA ARG A 625 -23.13 -5.18 -17.41
C ARG A 625 -21.71 -5.14 -16.81
N ARG A 626 -21.24 -3.93 -16.50
CA ARG A 626 -19.90 -3.70 -15.92
C ARG A 626 -19.57 -4.60 -14.73
N GLN A 627 -20.52 -4.85 -13.82
CA GLN A 627 -20.32 -5.70 -12.64
C GLN A 627 -20.09 -7.17 -13.01
N GLY A 628 -20.88 -7.70 -13.94
CA GLY A 628 -20.68 -9.05 -14.46
C GLY A 628 -19.30 -9.21 -15.12
N ARG A 629 -18.88 -8.23 -15.93
CA ARG A 629 -17.53 -8.19 -16.53
C ARG A 629 -16.42 -8.20 -15.48
N GLN A 630 -16.61 -7.50 -14.36
CA GLN A 630 -15.64 -7.44 -13.26
C GLN A 630 -15.52 -8.77 -12.52
N LEU A 631 -16.62 -9.49 -12.33
CA LEU A 631 -16.59 -10.84 -11.73
C LEU A 631 -15.96 -11.87 -12.68
N VAL A 632 -16.33 -11.86 -13.96
CA VAL A 632 -15.67 -12.72 -14.97
C VAL A 632 -14.17 -12.41 -15.04
N PHE A 633 -13.80 -11.13 -15.02
CA PHE A 633 -12.39 -10.72 -14.95
C PHE A 633 -11.68 -11.31 -13.74
N SER A 634 -12.29 -11.30 -12.55
CA SER A 634 -11.67 -11.88 -11.35
C SER A 634 -11.40 -13.37 -11.49
N VAL A 635 -12.31 -14.13 -12.12
CA VAL A 635 -12.13 -15.57 -12.38
C VAL A 635 -11.03 -15.82 -13.41
N VAL A 636 -11.03 -15.07 -14.51
CA VAL A 636 -9.99 -15.16 -15.56
C VAL A 636 -8.62 -14.80 -14.99
N LEU A 637 -8.53 -13.72 -14.21
CA LEU A 637 -7.30 -13.31 -13.54
C LEU A 637 -6.79 -14.43 -12.60
N GLY A 638 -7.69 -15.05 -11.83
CA GLY A 638 -7.35 -16.17 -10.95
C GLY A 638 -6.71 -17.34 -11.69
N MET A 639 -7.26 -17.70 -12.85
CA MET A 639 -6.73 -18.77 -13.71
C MET A 639 -5.39 -18.39 -14.37
N VAL A 640 -5.22 -17.13 -14.76
CA VAL A 640 -3.98 -16.63 -15.40
C VAL A 640 -2.82 -16.55 -14.41
N LEU A 641 -3.07 -16.11 -13.18
CA LEU A 641 -2.05 -15.98 -12.13
C LEU A 641 -1.47 -17.33 -11.67
N VAL A 642 -2.14 -18.44 -12.01
CA VAL A 642 -1.78 -19.81 -11.65
C VAL A 642 -1.12 -20.55 -12.84
N LEU A 643 -0.89 -19.89 -13.98
CA LEU A 643 -0.17 -20.50 -15.10
C LEU A 643 1.28 -20.88 -14.71
N PRO A 644 1.80 -22.02 -15.21
CA PRO A 644 1.20 -22.93 -16.18
C PRO A 644 0.31 -24.03 -15.58
N TRP A 645 0.15 -24.10 -14.26
CA TRP A 645 -0.60 -25.17 -13.56
C TRP A 645 -2.04 -25.29 -14.04
N THR A 646 -2.71 -24.17 -14.37
CA THR A 646 -4.05 -24.18 -14.95
C THR A 646 -4.15 -25.04 -16.22
N ILE A 647 -3.11 -25.04 -17.08
CA ILE A 647 -3.07 -25.86 -18.29
C ILE A 647 -3.01 -27.35 -17.93
N GLN A 648 -2.18 -27.72 -16.94
CA GLN A 648 -2.09 -29.10 -16.49
C GLN A 648 -3.41 -29.62 -15.92
N LEU A 649 -4.13 -28.77 -15.19
CA LEU A 649 -5.39 -29.14 -14.57
C LEU A 649 -6.51 -29.35 -15.61
N VAL A 650 -6.45 -28.64 -16.74
CA VAL A 650 -7.31 -28.87 -17.91
C VAL A 650 -6.94 -30.16 -18.64
N LEU A 651 -5.64 -30.46 -18.78
CA LEU A 651 -5.15 -31.69 -19.44
C LEU A 651 -5.35 -32.95 -18.59
N HIS A 652 -5.33 -32.82 -17.27
CA HIS A 652 -5.47 -33.91 -16.31
C HIS A 652 -6.53 -33.59 -15.25
N PRO A 653 -7.83 -33.71 -15.57
CA PRO A 653 -8.92 -33.38 -14.65
C PRO A 653 -8.92 -34.19 -13.35
N SER A 654 -8.25 -35.35 -13.30
CA SER A 654 -8.07 -36.13 -12.07
C SER A 654 -7.32 -35.36 -10.97
N LEU A 655 -6.52 -34.36 -11.34
CA LEU A 655 -5.81 -33.49 -10.40
C LEU A 655 -6.73 -32.50 -9.66
N LEU A 656 -7.97 -32.29 -10.15
CA LEU A 656 -8.95 -31.43 -9.48
C LEU A 656 -9.26 -31.89 -8.05
N GLY A 657 -9.19 -33.20 -7.81
CA GLY A 657 -9.44 -33.80 -6.51
C GLY A 657 -8.31 -33.60 -5.49
N GLN A 658 -7.17 -33.02 -5.87
CA GLN A 658 -6.06 -32.81 -4.96
C GLN A 658 -6.29 -31.60 -4.03
N GLU A 659 -5.67 -31.65 -2.86
CA GLU A 659 -5.62 -30.56 -1.89
C GLU A 659 -4.15 -30.28 -1.58
N ALA A 660 -3.76 -29.02 -1.41
CA ALA A 660 -2.38 -28.67 -1.08
C ALA A 660 -1.90 -29.40 0.19
N GLY A 661 -0.79 -30.12 0.05
CA GLY A 661 -0.07 -30.78 1.14
C GLY A 661 -0.22 -32.30 1.21
N GLY A 662 -1.20 -32.92 0.51
CA GLY A 662 -1.42 -34.36 0.68
C GLY A 662 -2.29 -35.05 -0.38
N ARG A 663 -2.29 -36.39 -0.34
CA ARG A 663 -3.13 -37.23 -1.20
C ARG A 663 -4.61 -37.09 -0.83
N PRO A 664 -5.53 -37.14 -1.80
CA PRO A 664 -6.95 -37.02 -1.55
C PRO A 664 -7.44 -38.11 -0.59
N THR A 665 -8.07 -37.70 0.50
CA THR A 665 -8.82 -38.60 1.38
C THR A 665 -10.25 -38.70 0.86
N ALA A 666 -10.69 -39.90 0.48
CA ALA A 666 -12.07 -40.13 0.08
C ALA A 666 -13.03 -39.87 1.26
N ALA A 667 -14.13 -39.15 1.00
CA ALA A 667 -15.21 -38.93 1.98
C ALA A 667 -16.05 -40.20 2.23
N ILE A 668 -16.07 -41.13 1.26
CA ILE A 668 -16.97 -42.28 1.25
C ILE A 668 -16.14 -43.55 1.33
N GLY A 669 -16.13 -44.19 2.50
CA GLY A 669 -15.71 -45.58 2.71
C GLY A 669 -16.91 -46.47 3.07
N PRO A 670 -16.78 -47.81 3.04
CA PRO A 670 -17.84 -48.72 3.47
C PRO A 670 -18.15 -48.53 4.98
N GLY A 671 -19.38 -48.13 5.34
CA GLY A 671 -19.81 -47.88 6.74
C GLY A 671 -20.61 -46.57 6.95
N ASP A 672 -20.53 -45.98 8.17
CA ASP A 672 -21.21 -44.78 8.72
C ASP A 672 -20.97 -43.44 7.97
N SER A 673 -20.75 -43.51 6.66
CA SER A 673 -20.41 -42.39 5.76
C SER A 673 -21.53 -41.36 5.59
N LEU A 674 -22.80 -41.75 5.74
CA LEU A 674 -23.95 -40.88 5.46
C LEU A 674 -24.13 -39.76 6.50
N ALA A 675 -23.95 -40.05 7.78
CA ALA A 675 -24.04 -39.04 8.85
C ALA A 675 -22.94 -37.99 8.72
N HIS A 676 -21.71 -38.42 8.45
CA HIS A 676 -20.57 -37.53 8.20
C HIS A 676 -20.76 -36.64 6.96
N LEU A 677 -21.29 -37.23 5.88
CA LEU A 677 -21.61 -36.49 4.65
C LEU A 677 -22.68 -35.41 4.88
N LEU A 678 -23.79 -35.75 5.54
CA LEU A 678 -24.89 -34.82 5.79
C LEU A 678 -24.57 -33.73 6.80
N THR A 679 -23.59 -33.96 7.68
CA THR A 679 -23.17 -32.99 8.70
C THR A 679 -21.93 -32.19 8.31
N GLY A 680 -21.33 -32.45 7.15
CA GLY A 680 -20.15 -31.72 6.69
C GLY A 680 -18.93 -31.97 7.55
N THR A 681 -18.90 -33.09 8.28
CA THR A 681 -17.74 -33.50 9.08
C THR A 681 -16.97 -34.58 8.33
N PRO A 682 -15.71 -34.34 7.90
CA PRO A 682 -14.94 -35.36 7.21
C PRO A 682 -14.61 -36.52 8.16
N VAL A 683 -14.49 -37.72 7.60
CA VAL A 683 -14.12 -38.93 8.34
C VAL A 683 -12.77 -38.73 9.04
N GLY A 684 -12.70 -39.07 10.32
CA GLY A 684 -11.51 -38.82 11.17
C GLY A 684 -11.41 -37.39 11.72
N GLY A 685 -12.46 -36.57 11.61
CA GLY A 685 -12.56 -35.28 12.30
C GLY A 685 -12.59 -35.43 13.82
N PRO A 686 -12.18 -34.41 14.59
CA PRO A 686 -12.07 -34.50 16.05
C PRO A 686 -13.42 -34.42 16.76
N THR A 687 -14.46 -33.88 16.10
CA THR A 687 -15.79 -33.67 16.68
C THR A 687 -16.79 -34.74 16.23
N PRO A 688 -17.68 -35.20 17.12
CA PRO A 688 -18.80 -36.03 16.73
C PRO A 688 -19.72 -35.34 15.71
N TRP A 689 -20.24 -36.10 14.74
CA TRP A 689 -21.07 -35.56 13.64
C TRP A 689 -22.32 -34.81 14.14
N TRP A 690 -22.89 -35.23 15.27
CA TRP A 690 -24.12 -34.66 15.83
C TRP A 690 -23.98 -33.23 16.37
N PHE A 691 -22.75 -32.69 16.54
CA PHE A 691 -22.54 -31.27 16.87
C PHE A 691 -23.05 -30.31 15.78
N ALA A 692 -23.17 -30.77 14.52
CA ALA A 692 -23.71 -29.96 13.44
C ALA A 692 -25.25 -29.95 13.39
N LEU A 693 -25.94 -30.88 14.06
CA LEU A 693 -27.40 -31.00 13.98
C LEU A 693 -28.15 -29.74 14.41
N PRO A 694 -27.82 -29.09 15.55
CA PRO A 694 -28.50 -27.86 15.94
C PRO A 694 -28.34 -26.76 14.88
N LEU A 695 -27.15 -26.62 14.30
CA LEU A 695 -26.88 -25.63 13.25
C LEU A 695 -27.75 -25.88 12.01
N ILE A 696 -27.87 -27.14 11.58
CA ILE A 696 -28.69 -27.54 10.42
C ILE A 696 -30.17 -27.33 10.69
N LEU A 697 -30.66 -27.75 11.86
CA LEU A 697 -32.07 -27.60 12.24
C LEU A 697 -32.46 -26.12 12.27
N VAL A 698 -31.61 -25.25 12.81
CA VAL A 698 -31.88 -23.80 12.85
C VAL A 698 -31.81 -23.18 11.45
N ALA A 699 -30.87 -23.60 10.61
CA ALA A 699 -30.84 -23.18 9.21
C ALA A 699 -32.12 -23.61 8.47
N LEU A 700 -32.67 -24.81 8.74
CA LEU A 700 -33.90 -25.30 8.11
C LEU A 700 -35.12 -24.50 8.56
N VAL A 701 -35.21 -24.19 9.85
CA VAL A 701 -36.29 -23.37 10.41
C VAL A 701 -36.26 -21.94 9.83
N SER A 702 -35.07 -21.41 9.51
CA SER A 702 -34.97 -20.06 8.95
C SER A 702 -35.61 -19.94 7.55
N LEU A 703 -35.60 -21.01 6.74
CA LEU A 703 -36.22 -21.04 5.40
C LEU A 703 -37.73 -20.75 5.39
N VAL A 704 -38.41 -21.02 6.51
CA VAL A 704 -39.87 -20.82 6.64
C VAL A 704 -40.22 -19.33 6.81
N ARG A 705 -39.24 -18.45 7.02
CA ARG A 705 -39.47 -17.01 7.28
C ARG A 705 -39.28 -16.15 6.02
N GLU A 706 -40.14 -15.14 5.87
CA GLU A 706 -40.12 -14.21 4.71
C GLU A 706 -39.01 -13.14 4.75
N SER A 707 -38.25 -13.02 5.84
CA SER A 707 -37.32 -11.90 6.02
C SER A 707 -35.92 -12.15 5.43
N ARG A 708 -35.51 -11.35 4.43
CA ARG A 708 -34.15 -11.32 3.81
C ARG A 708 -33.71 -12.58 3.04
N GLN A 709 -34.64 -13.22 2.34
CA GLN A 709 -34.42 -14.43 1.52
C GLN A 709 -33.13 -14.44 0.68
N ARG A 710 -32.68 -13.32 0.10
CA ARG A 710 -31.53 -13.33 -0.84
C ARG A 710 -30.20 -13.78 -0.23
N TYR A 711 -29.82 -13.31 0.96
CA TYR A 711 -28.52 -13.69 1.58
C TYR A 711 -28.60 -15.06 2.26
N GLU A 712 -29.79 -15.41 2.73
CA GLU A 712 -30.05 -16.72 3.30
C GLU A 712 -30.02 -17.82 2.21
N LEU A 713 -30.66 -17.57 1.07
CA LEU A 713 -30.58 -18.44 -0.11
C LEU A 713 -29.15 -18.58 -0.64
N LEU A 714 -28.30 -17.54 -0.51
CA LEU A 714 -26.88 -17.63 -0.85
C LEU A 714 -26.13 -18.59 0.11
N GLY A 715 -26.42 -18.55 1.41
CA GLY A 715 -25.85 -19.49 2.38
C GLY A 715 -26.28 -20.93 2.10
N TRP A 716 -27.56 -21.14 1.77
CA TRP A 716 -28.10 -22.44 1.37
C TRP A 716 -27.56 -22.95 0.04
N ALA A 717 -27.41 -22.06 -0.96
CA ALA A 717 -26.80 -22.42 -2.24
C ALA A 717 -25.33 -22.83 -2.06
N ALA A 718 -24.58 -22.14 -1.19
CA ALA A 718 -23.22 -22.55 -0.83
C ALA A 718 -23.21 -23.92 -0.13
N ALA A 719 -24.16 -24.17 0.79
CA ALA A 719 -24.29 -25.45 1.46
C ALA A 719 -24.56 -26.61 0.48
N LEU A 720 -25.53 -26.43 -0.42
CA LEU A 720 -25.88 -27.40 -1.44
C LEU A 720 -24.74 -27.62 -2.44
N ALA A 721 -24.04 -26.56 -2.84
CA ALA A 721 -22.89 -26.65 -3.73
C ALA A 721 -21.73 -27.44 -3.08
N GLY A 722 -21.48 -27.25 -1.78
CA GLY A 722 -20.52 -28.04 -1.02
C GLY A 722 -20.88 -29.53 -0.97
N LEU A 723 -22.16 -29.86 -0.74
CA LEU A 723 -22.66 -31.24 -0.73
C LEU A 723 -22.50 -31.91 -2.10
N VAL A 724 -23.01 -31.28 -3.16
CA VAL A 724 -22.93 -31.80 -4.53
C VAL A 724 -21.48 -31.92 -4.97
N GLY A 725 -20.66 -30.90 -4.68
CA GLY A 725 -19.23 -30.92 -4.96
C GLY A 725 -18.53 -32.10 -4.27
N THR A 726 -18.86 -32.37 -3.00
CA THR A 726 -18.30 -33.50 -2.24
C THR A 726 -18.67 -34.84 -2.85
N LEU A 727 -19.93 -35.02 -3.28
CA LEU A 727 -20.40 -36.23 -3.97
C LEU A 727 -19.65 -36.46 -5.28
N VAL A 728 -19.50 -35.41 -6.09
CA VAL A 728 -18.76 -35.47 -7.37
C VAL A 728 -17.28 -35.75 -7.13
N ALA A 729 -16.64 -35.02 -6.21
CA ALA A 729 -15.23 -35.22 -5.88
C ALA A 729 -14.97 -36.65 -5.39
N SER A 730 -15.84 -37.20 -4.53
CA SER A 730 -15.70 -38.58 -4.04
C SER A 730 -15.82 -39.62 -5.15
N ARG A 731 -16.59 -39.36 -6.21
CA ARG A 731 -16.69 -40.25 -7.38
C ARG A 731 -15.46 -40.19 -8.28
N LEU A 732 -14.80 -39.04 -8.29
CA LEU A 732 -13.56 -38.79 -9.05
C LEU A 732 -12.29 -39.17 -8.28
N GLY A 733 -12.41 -39.78 -7.09
CA GLY A 733 -11.27 -40.12 -6.22
C GLY A 733 -10.60 -38.90 -5.57
N GLY A 734 -11.30 -37.77 -5.50
CA GLY A 734 -10.83 -36.50 -4.94
C GLY A 734 -11.14 -36.30 -3.46
N GLY A 735 -10.40 -35.36 -2.85
CA GLY A 735 -10.55 -34.95 -1.46
C GLY A 735 -11.82 -34.13 -1.23
N SER A 736 -12.51 -34.41 -0.14
CA SER A 736 -13.78 -33.78 0.24
C SER A 736 -13.66 -32.62 1.24
N GLY A 737 -12.52 -32.48 1.91
CA GLY A 737 -12.33 -31.56 3.05
C GLY A 737 -12.79 -30.12 2.81
N PRO A 738 -12.26 -29.41 1.78
CA PRO A 738 -12.65 -28.03 1.49
C PRO A 738 -14.12 -27.87 1.07
N LEU A 739 -14.70 -28.89 0.42
CA LEU A 739 -16.08 -28.86 -0.07
C LEU A 739 -17.09 -29.11 1.07
N MET A 740 -16.74 -29.98 2.02
CA MET A 740 -17.51 -30.16 3.27
C MET A 740 -17.40 -28.92 4.18
N PHE A 741 -16.24 -28.25 4.18
CA PHE A 741 -16.09 -26.98 4.87
C PHE A 741 -16.96 -25.86 4.23
N LEU A 742 -17.05 -25.79 2.89
CA LEU A 742 -18.00 -24.89 2.22
C LEU A 742 -19.44 -25.14 2.69
N MET A 743 -19.79 -26.41 2.94
CA MET A 743 -21.12 -26.76 3.41
C MET A 743 -21.42 -26.20 4.80
N THR A 744 -20.53 -26.44 5.76
CA THR A 744 -20.67 -25.92 7.13
C THR A 744 -20.62 -24.39 7.17
N ALA A 745 -19.77 -23.76 6.36
CA ALA A 745 -19.73 -22.31 6.17
C ALA A 745 -21.07 -21.74 5.70
N GLY A 746 -21.74 -22.42 4.75
CA GLY A 746 -23.05 -22.02 4.22
C GLY A 746 -24.13 -21.99 5.32
N TRP A 747 -24.18 -23.00 6.17
CA TRP A 747 -25.12 -23.05 7.30
C TRP A 747 -24.85 -21.95 8.33
N ILE A 748 -23.58 -21.70 8.68
CA ILE A 748 -23.23 -20.63 9.62
C ILE A 748 -23.72 -19.29 9.08
N VAL A 749 -23.46 -19.00 7.80
CA VAL A 749 -23.95 -17.77 7.15
C VAL A 749 -25.47 -17.67 7.21
N ALA A 750 -26.19 -18.74 6.84
CA ALA A 750 -27.66 -18.78 6.90
C ALA A 750 -28.19 -18.48 8.31
N VAL A 751 -27.62 -19.13 9.34
CA VAL A 751 -28.02 -18.91 10.74
C VAL A 751 -27.68 -17.49 11.21
N THR A 752 -26.55 -16.90 10.81
CA THR A 752 -26.27 -15.49 11.14
C THR A 752 -27.24 -14.51 10.49
N VAL A 753 -27.62 -14.74 9.24
CA VAL A 753 -28.60 -13.90 8.55
C VAL A 753 -29.95 -14.01 9.23
N ALA A 754 -30.34 -15.24 9.64
CA ALA A 754 -31.54 -15.47 10.42
C ALA A 754 -31.47 -14.73 11.77
N TRP A 755 -30.35 -14.80 12.50
CA TRP A 755 -30.13 -14.08 13.76
C TRP A 755 -30.33 -12.57 13.58
N ASP A 756 -29.72 -11.95 12.56
CA ASP A 756 -29.84 -10.51 12.27
C ASP A 756 -31.30 -10.08 12.02
N ALA A 757 -32.13 -10.99 11.50
CA ALA A 757 -33.55 -10.76 11.32
C ALA A 757 -34.36 -10.99 12.62
N VAL A 758 -34.02 -12.02 13.40
CA VAL A 758 -34.73 -12.43 14.64
C VAL A 758 -34.44 -11.50 15.82
N GLY A 759 -33.23 -10.93 15.94
CA GLY A 759 -32.83 -10.09 17.08
C GLY A 759 -33.71 -8.86 17.33
N LYS A 760 -34.68 -8.60 16.44
CA LYS A 760 -35.66 -7.51 16.52
C LYS A 760 -37.07 -7.97 16.94
N THR A 761 -37.31 -9.27 17.09
CA THR A 761 -38.64 -9.83 17.44
C THR A 761 -38.68 -10.34 18.88
N SER A 762 -39.86 -10.25 19.52
CA SER A 762 -40.11 -10.71 20.90
C SER A 762 -40.58 -12.18 20.97
N ASP A 763 -40.36 -12.95 19.92
CA ASP A 763 -40.85 -14.33 19.79
C ASP A 763 -39.97 -15.29 20.61
N LEU A 764 -40.57 -15.90 21.64
CA LEU A 764 -39.90 -16.81 22.58
C LEU A 764 -39.33 -18.06 21.89
N ILE A 765 -40.02 -18.59 20.87
CA ILE A 765 -39.55 -19.78 20.14
C ILE A 765 -38.28 -19.42 19.36
N ALA A 766 -38.27 -18.26 18.72
CA ALA A 766 -37.12 -17.78 17.96
C ALA A 766 -35.92 -17.48 18.86
N GLN A 767 -36.14 -16.92 20.06
CA GLN A 767 -35.08 -16.70 21.05
C GLN A 767 -34.55 -18.02 21.65
N GLY A 768 -35.41 -19.01 21.89
CA GLY A 768 -35.00 -20.35 22.33
C GLY A 768 -34.12 -21.07 21.30
N VAL A 769 -34.48 -20.94 20.02
CA VAL A 769 -33.70 -21.46 18.88
C VAL A 769 -32.31 -20.80 18.78
N LEU A 770 -32.23 -19.47 18.96
CA LEU A 770 -30.95 -18.75 19.03
C LEU A 770 -30.10 -19.15 20.24
N GLY A 771 -30.75 -19.34 21.40
CA GLY A 771 -30.11 -19.83 22.61
C GLY A 771 -29.47 -21.22 22.42
N LEU A 772 -30.17 -22.14 21.74
CA LEU A 772 -29.65 -23.47 21.42
C LEU A 772 -28.37 -23.41 20.58
N VAL A 773 -28.32 -22.53 19.58
CA VAL A 773 -27.14 -22.35 18.72
C VAL A 773 -25.95 -21.78 19.51
N LEU A 774 -26.20 -20.81 20.39
CA LEU A 774 -25.16 -20.24 21.24
C LEU A 774 -24.60 -21.30 22.20
N VAL A 775 -25.48 -22.08 22.86
CA VAL A 775 -25.09 -23.19 23.74
C VAL A 775 -24.27 -24.23 22.97
N THR A 776 -24.70 -24.62 21.78
CA THR A 776 -23.96 -25.56 20.93
C THR A 776 -22.56 -25.04 20.57
N THR A 777 -22.43 -23.75 20.26
CA THR A 777 -21.14 -23.10 19.97
C THR A 777 -20.22 -23.08 21.20
N ILE A 778 -20.78 -22.82 22.39
CA ILE A 778 -20.04 -22.84 23.65
C ILE A 778 -19.56 -24.26 23.98
N ILE A 779 -20.42 -25.27 23.86
CA ILE A 779 -20.07 -26.68 24.08
C ILE A 779 -18.95 -27.11 23.13
N THR A 780 -19.08 -26.75 21.84
CA THR A 780 -18.06 -27.08 20.82
C THR A 780 -16.72 -26.41 21.13
N SER A 781 -16.75 -25.16 21.60
CA SER A 781 -15.56 -24.41 22.02
C SER A 781 -14.92 -25.00 23.26
N GLY A 782 -15.71 -25.40 24.26
CA GLY A 782 -15.24 -26.10 25.45
C GLY A 782 -14.59 -27.43 25.10
N PHE A 783 -15.22 -28.21 24.22
CA PHE A 783 -14.68 -29.47 23.71
C PHE A 783 -13.33 -29.27 23.00
N TRP A 784 -13.24 -28.25 22.14
CA TRP A 784 -11.99 -27.88 21.48
C TRP A 784 -10.87 -27.54 22.47
N LEU A 785 -11.16 -26.74 23.49
CA LEU A 785 -10.15 -26.36 24.50
C LEU A 785 -9.68 -27.56 25.33
N VAL A 786 -10.61 -28.43 25.75
CA VAL A 786 -10.30 -29.63 26.54
C VAL A 786 -9.50 -30.62 25.72
N ARG A 787 -9.96 -30.98 24.52
CA ARG A 787 -9.26 -31.92 23.63
C ARG A 787 -7.95 -31.34 23.10
N GLY A 788 -7.86 -30.02 22.95
CA GLY A 788 -6.74 -29.38 22.28
C GLY A 788 -6.64 -29.79 20.81
N MET A 789 -5.41 -29.84 20.32
CA MET A 789 -5.08 -30.15 18.93
C MET A 789 -4.74 -31.64 18.69
N ASP A 790 -5.14 -32.51 19.62
CA ASP A 790 -4.80 -33.94 19.59
C ASP A 790 -5.39 -34.63 18.34
N GLY A 791 -4.50 -35.17 17.51
CA GLY A 791 -4.82 -35.79 16.22
C GLY A 791 -3.57 -36.25 15.47
N PRO A 792 -3.71 -36.61 14.19
CA PRO A 792 -2.59 -37.06 13.35
C PRO A 792 -1.48 -36.01 13.14
N LEU A 793 -1.75 -34.75 13.43
CA LEU A 793 -0.77 -33.67 13.42
C LEU A 793 0.07 -33.71 14.70
N PHE A 794 1.38 -33.80 14.54
CA PHE A 794 2.34 -33.75 15.65
C PHE A 794 3.57 -32.95 15.24
N ARG A 795 4.41 -32.61 16.23
CA ARG A 795 5.70 -31.96 16.02
C ARG A 795 6.81 -32.99 16.22
N GLY A 796 7.71 -33.10 15.26
CA GLY A 796 8.77 -34.11 15.28
C GLY A 796 9.96 -33.74 14.39
N PRO A 797 10.95 -34.65 14.24
CA PRO A 797 12.05 -34.46 13.31
C PRO A 797 11.52 -34.39 11.87
N ALA A 798 12.22 -33.60 11.05
CA ALA A 798 11.85 -33.38 9.65
C ALA A 798 12.02 -34.64 8.78
N GLN A 799 12.75 -35.65 9.24
CA GLN A 799 13.02 -36.87 8.50
C GLN A 799 12.85 -38.09 9.42
N ASP A 800 12.35 -39.19 8.87
CA ASP A 800 12.25 -40.49 9.55
C ASP A 800 13.52 -41.35 9.36
N LEU A 801 14.61 -40.74 8.88
CA LEU A 801 15.90 -41.38 8.69
C LEU A 801 16.73 -41.31 9.98
N PRO A 802 17.49 -42.36 10.32
CA PRO A 802 18.49 -42.32 11.38
C PRO A 802 19.48 -41.17 11.19
N ALA A 803 19.95 -40.58 12.31
CA ALA A 803 20.81 -39.38 12.29
C ALA A 803 22.10 -39.57 11.46
N TYR A 804 22.66 -40.78 11.39
CA TYR A 804 23.85 -41.07 10.60
C TYR A 804 23.59 -41.02 9.08
N LEU A 805 22.42 -41.48 8.62
CA LEU A 805 22.01 -41.36 7.21
C LEU A 805 21.71 -39.91 6.85
N VAL A 806 21.10 -39.15 7.76
CA VAL A 806 20.87 -37.71 7.57
C VAL A 806 22.19 -36.94 7.47
N ALA A 807 23.17 -37.27 8.33
CA ALA A 807 24.51 -36.68 8.25
C ALA A 807 25.25 -37.03 6.95
N ALA A 808 25.05 -38.25 6.44
CA ALA A 808 25.61 -38.70 5.16
C ALA A 808 25.01 -37.98 3.93
N GLN A 809 23.88 -37.28 4.07
CA GLN A 809 23.29 -36.42 3.03
C GLN A 809 23.76 -34.95 3.09
N GLY A 810 24.66 -34.60 4.01
CA GLY A 810 25.16 -33.23 4.16
C GLY A 810 25.99 -32.75 2.95
N PRO A 811 26.03 -31.44 2.66
CA PRO A 811 26.97 -30.89 1.67
C PRO A 811 28.40 -31.27 2.06
N PRO A 812 29.23 -31.79 1.12
CA PRO A 812 29.12 -31.65 -0.34
C PRO A 812 28.55 -32.88 -1.08
N THR A 813 28.14 -33.95 -0.39
CA THR A 813 27.73 -35.21 -1.01
C THR A 813 26.20 -35.36 -0.92
N GLU A 814 25.48 -34.86 -1.92
CA GLU A 814 24.00 -35.02 -2.08
C GLU A 814 23.62 -36.50 -2.30
N ASN A 815 23.87 -37.35 -1.31
CA ASN A 815 23.73 -38.79 -1.42
C ASN A 815 22.25 -39.21 -1.48
N SER A 816 21.90 -40.04 -2.46
CA SER A 816 20.53 -40.55 -2.66
C SER A 816 20.31 -41.84 -1.87
N ILE A 817 19.29 -41.85 -1.00
CA ILE A 817 18.98 -42.97 -0.12
C ILE A 817 17.70 -43.65 -0.58
N LEU A 818 17.77 -44.92 -0.96
CA LEU A 818 16.62 -45.74 -1.32
C LEU A 818 16.06 -46.44 -0.08
N VAL A 819 14.94 -45.95 0.43
CA VAL A 819 14.22 -46.57 1.55
C VAL A 819 13.26 -47.62 1.01
N VAL A 820 13.40 -48.87 1.42
CA VAL A 820 12.54 -50.00 0.95
C VAL A 820 11.74 -50.55 2.12
N ARG A 821 10.44 -50.76 1.94
CA ARG A 821 9.53 -51.38 2.91
C ARG A 821 8.77 -52.52 2.24
N LYS A 822 8.78 -53.70 2.86
CA LYS A 822 7.97 -54.83 2.42
C LYS A 822 6.71 -54.91 3.28
N THR A 823 5.55 -54.88 2.64
CA THR A 823 4.25 -54.99 3.34
C THR A 823 3.92 -56.47 3.54
N THR A 824 3.42 -56.87 4.71
CA THR A 824 2.95 -58.24 4.99
C THR A 824 1.91 -58.65 3.95
N GLY A 825 2.27 -59.54 3.02
CA GLY A 825 1.34 -60.07 2.02
C GLY A 825 1.48 -59.59 0.56
N GLY A 826 2.57 -58.93 0.14
CA GLY A 826 2.99 -59.04 -1.27
C GLY A 826 3.23 -57.78 -2.11
N ALA A 827 3.72 -56.67 -1.56
CA ALA A 827 4.31 -55.61 -2.40
C ALA A 827 5.47 -54.89 -1.68
N MET A 828 6.59 -54.72 -2.39
CA MET A 828 7.68 -53.84 -1.97
C MET A 828 7.33 -52.40 -2.35
N ARG A 829 7.34 -51.52 -1.34
CA ARG A 829 7.23 -50.07 -1.51
C ARG A 829 8.59 -49.46 -1.32
N TYR A 830 8.91 -48.46 -2.12
CA TYR A 830 10.16 -47.73 -1.96
C TYR A 830 9.93 -46.23 -1.93
N THR A 831 10.91 -45.52 -1.40
CA THR A 831 10.99 -44.06 -1.42
C THR A 831 12.44 -43.69 -1.64
N LEU A 832 12.71 -43.01 -2.76
CA LEU A 832 14.02 -42.43 -3.00
C LEU A 832 14.07 -41.08 -2.29
N VAL A 833 14.94 -40.97 -1.29
CA VAL A 833 15.15 -39.78 -0.48
C VAL A 833 16.39 -39.06 -1.01
N LYS A 834 16.18 -37.89 -1.60
CA LYS A 834 17.21 -36.92 -1.96
C LYS A 834 17.03 -35.65 -1.12
N ASP A 835 18.11 -34.88 -0.91
CA ASP A 835 18.08 -33.53 -0.33
C ASP A 835 17.31 -33.42 0.99
N GLY A 836 17.50 -34.40 1.88
CA GLY A 836 16.89 -34.38 3.20
C GLY A 836 15.39 -34.71 3.25
N GLY A 837 14.91 -35.57 2.34
CA GLY A 837 13.59 -36.22 2.44
C GLY A 837 12.43 -35.47 1.77
N PRO A 838 11.27 -36.13 1.60
CA PRO A 838 10.12 -35.52 0.94
C PRO A 838 9.60 -34.32 1.76
N ARG A 839 9.58 -33.16 1.12
CA ARG A 839 9.04 -31.90 1.66
C ARG A 839 7.71 -31.55 1.03
N MET A 840 7.05 -30.54 1.59
CA MET A 840 5.84 -29.94 1.01
C MET A 840 5.94 -29.78 -0.51
N GLY A 841 4.93 -30.24 -1.26
CA GLY A 841 4.93 -30.19 -2.72
C GLY A 841 5.48 -31.44 -3.42
N ALA A 842 6.22 -32.31 -2.71
CA ALA A 842 6.81 -33.51 -3.30
C ALA A 842 5.79 -34.58 -3.69
N VAL A 843 4.60 -34.60 -3.04
CA VAL A 843 3.52 -35.54 -3.37
C VAL A 843 2.87 -35.18 -4.70
N GLU A 844 2.62 -33.88 -4.91
CA GLU A 844 2.01 -33.37 -6.13
C GLU A 844 3.01 -33.34 -7.30
N ALA A 845 4.30 -33.19 -7.00
CA ALA A 845 5.41 -33.27 -7.96
C ALA A 845 5.98 -34.69 -8.14
N ALA A 846 5.26 -35.73 -7.72
CA ALA A 846 5.74 -37.10 -7.80
C ALA A 846 6.02 -37.52 -9.27
N PRO A 847 7.13 -38.24 -9.54
CA PRO A 847 7.49 -38.65 -10.88
C PRO A 847 6.46 -39.62 -11.47
N LYS A 848 6.33 -39.62 -12.81
CA LYS A 848 5.42 -40.53 -13.51
C LYS A 848 5.88 -41.98 -13.37
N PRO A 849 4.96 -42.97 -13.45
CA PRO A 849 5.33 -44.39 -13.38
C PRO A 849 6.46 -44.80 -14.34
N GLU A 850 6.45 -44.24 -15.56
CA GLU A 850 7.49 -44.45 -16.58
C GLU A 850 8.90 -44.02 -16.13
N GLN A 851 8.99 -42.92 -15.38
CA GLN A 851 10.25 -42.38 -14.85
C GLN A 851 10.77 -43.19 -13.66
N SER A 852 9.85 -43.80 -12.90
CA SER A 852 10.15 -44.65 -11.75
C SER A 852 10.35 -46.14 -12.13
N LYS A 853 10.13 -46.48 -13.41
CA LYS A 853 10.20 -47.86 -13.92
C LYS A 853 11.58 -48.51 -13.73
N PRO A 854 12.72 -47.84 -14.00
CA PRO A 854 14.03 -48.46 -13.77
C PRO A 854 14.26 -48.88 -12.32
N ILE A 855 13.84 -48.06 -11.35
CA ILE A 855 13.96 -48.39 -9.91
C ILE A 855 13.00 -49.53 -9.54
N THR A 856 11.80 -49.52 -10.11
CA THR A 856 10.78 -50.54 -9.87
C THR A 856 11.19 -51.90 -10.41
N ASP A 857 11.81 -51.93 -11.60
CA ASP A 857 12.32 -53.15 -12.24
C ASP A 857 13.42 -53.78 -11.37
N VAL A 858 14.40 -52.98 -10.91
CA VAL A 858 15.47 -53.43 -9.99
C VAL A 858 14.91 -53.99 -8.67
N LEU A 859 13.90 -53.33 -8.10
CA LEU A 859 13.27 -53.81 -6.87
C LEU A 859 12.44 -55.07 -7.11
N SER A 860 11.80 -55.22 -8.27
CA SER A 860 11.04 -56.43 -8.58
C SER A 860 11.94 -57.67 -8.68
N THR A 861 13.17 -57.54 -9.20
CA THR A 861 14.14 -58.63 -9.25
C THR A 861 14.74 -58.94 -7.87
N LEU A 862 14.97 -57.92 -7.03
CA LEU A 862 15.37 -58.09 -5.63
C LEU A 862 14.33 -58.88 -4.81
N GLY A 863 13.04 -58.65 -5.06
CA GLY A 863 11.96 -59.38 -4.39
C GLY A 863 11.86 -60.87 -4.78
N GLY A 864 12.45 -61.25 -5.91
CA GLY A 864 12.44 -62.62 -6.46
C GLY A 864 13.69 -63.46 -6.15
N GLY A 865 14.63 -62.94 -5.35
CA GLY A 865 15.87 -63.65 -4.98
C GLY A 865 17.16 -63.07 -5.56
N GLY A 866 17.07 -62.03 -6.39
CA GLY A 866 18.23 -61.33 -6.97
C GLY A 866 18.93 -62.11 -8.10
N SER A 867 19.51 -61.38 -9.05
CA SER A 867 20.28 -61.88 -10.20
C SER A 867 21.78 -61.62 -10.09
N GLY A 868 22.22 -60.85 -9.08
CA GLY A 868 23.62 -60.49 -8.83
C GLY A 868 24.09 -59.21 -9.54
N GLU A 869 23.25 -58.61 -10.38
CA GLU A 869 23.54 -57.36 -11.12
C GLU A 869 22.95 -56.12 -10.44
N GLU A 870 22.05 -56.30 -9.46
CA GLU A 870 21.24 -55.23 -8.88
C GLU A 870 22.07 -54.16 -8.17
N GLY A 871 23.20 -54.54 -7.55
CA GLY A 871 24.13 -53.58 -6.95
C GLY A 871 24.71 -52.59 -7.98
N ARG A 872 25.07 -53.09 -9.17
CA ARG A 872 25.55 -52.27 -10.29
C ARG A 872 24.43 -51.43 -10.91
N GLN A 873 23.21 -51.98 -11.00
CA GLN A 873 22.04 -51.23 -11.50
C GLN A 873 21.65 -50.09 -10.56
N LEU A 874 21.71 -50.29 -9.24
CA LEU A 874 21.50 -49.23 -8.24
C LEU A 874 22.59 -48.15 -8.33
N ALA A 875 23.85 -48.54 -8.51
CA ALA A 875 24.96 -47.60 -8.73
C ALA A 875 24.76 -46.76 -10.01
N ALA A 876 24.30 -47.39 -11.10
CA ALA A 876 23.99 -46.72 -12.36
C ALA A 876 22.83 -45.71 -12.25
N LEU A 877 21.90 -45.93 -11.31
CA LEU A 877 20.79 -45.02 -10.99
C LEU A 877 21.16 -43.92 -9.99
N ALA A 878 22.45 -43.78 -9.66
CA ALA A 878 22.96 -42.84 -8.67
C ALA A 878 22.35 -43.04 -7.27
N VAL A 879 22.05 -44.28 -6.86
CA VAL A 879 21.69 -44.60 -5.47
C VAL A 879 22.97 -44.79 -4.65
N ASP A 880 23.07 -44.12 -3.50
CA ASP A 880 24.24 -44.18 -2.60
C ASP A 880 24.02 -45.15 -1.43
N TYR A 881 22.80 -45.17 -0.88
CA TYR A 881 22.45 -46.05 0.22
C TYR A 881 21.12 -46.76 -0.03
N VAL A 882 21.01 -48.00 0.44
CA VAL A 882 19.74 -48.72 0.58
C VAL A 882 19.43 -48.83 2.06
N TYR A 883 18.22 -48.43 2.47
CA TYR A 883 17.80 -48.44 3.87
C TYR A 883 16.51 -49.25 4.06
N LEU A 884 16.52 -50.22 4.97
CA LEU A 884 15.37 -50.97 5.43
C LEU A 884 14.98 -50.50 6.84
N PRO A 885 13.87 -49.78 7.00
CA PRO A 885 13.39 -49.34 8.32
C PRO A 885 12.72 -50.52 9.07
N ALA A 886 12.71 -50.42 10.39
CA ALA A 886 12.06 -51.40 11.26
C ALA A 886 10.54 -51.54 11.01
N PRO A 887 9.96 -52.75 11.09
CA PRO A 887 10.63 -54.05 11.23
C PRO A 887 11.23 -54.53 9.89
N VAL A 888 12.47 -55.02 9.91
CA VAL A 888 13.17 -55.54 8.73
C VAL A 888 12.67 -56.94 8.38
N ASP A 889 12.46 -57.19 7.08
CA ASP A 889 12.20 -58.54 6.57
C ASP A 889 13.53 -59.30 6.45
N ALA A 890 13.68 -60.38 7.23
CA ALA A 890 14.88 -61.22 7.26
C ALA A 890 15.24 -61.80 5.88
N THR A 891 14.25 -62.09 5.02
CA THR A 891 14.49 -62.61 3.66
C THR A 891 15.17 -61.56 2.79
N LEU A 892 14.60 -60.35 2.76
CA LEU A 892 15.14 -59.24 1.98
C LEU A 892 16.52 -58.79 2.49
N GLN A 893 16.72 -58.82 3.81
CA GLN A 893 18.01 -58.54 4.42
C GLN A 893 19.08 -59.53 3.97
N SER A 894 18.78 -60.84 3.99
CA SER A 894 19.72 -61.88 3.55
C SER A 894 20.08 -61.75 2.07
N THR A 895 19.12 -61.35 1.22
CA THR A 895 19.37 -61.08 -0.20
C THR A 895 20.31 -59.89 -0.37
N LEU A 896 20.07 -58.77 0.32
CA LEU A 896 20.92 -57.58 0.25
C LEU A 896 22.35 -57.82 0.78
N ASP A 897 22.49 -58.63 1.84
CA ASP A 897 23.80 -59.01 2.39
C ASP A 897 24.62 -59.87 1.42
N SER A 898 23.98 -60.59 0.49
CA SER A 898 24.64 -61.48 -0.48
C SER A 898 25.01 -60.82 -1.81
N LEU A 899 24.56 -59.58 -2.07
CA LEU A 899 24.72 -58.94 -3.37
C LEU A 899 26.10 -58.28 -3.55
N PRO A 900 26.81 -58.55 -4.66
CA PRO A 900 28.05 -57.85 -4.97
C PRO A 900 27.80 -56.37 -5.27
N GLY A 901 28.66 -55.50 -4.73
CA GLY A 901 28.54 -54.03 -4.86
C GLY A 901 27.72 -53.33 -3.77
N LEU A 902 27.18 -54.08 -2.80
CA LEU A 902 26.59 -53.52 -1.59
C LEU A 902 27.47 -53.85 -0.37
N THR A 903 27.76 -52.85 0.45
CA THR A 903 28.51 -53.01 1.70
C THR A 903 27.63 -52.62 2.87
N ARG A 904 27.50 -53.49 3.88
CA ARG A 904 26.63 -53.21 5.02
C ARG A 904 27.18 -52.05 5.86
N ALA A 905 26.40 -50.97 6.00
CA ALA A 905 26.81 -49.73 6.66
C ALA A 905 26.34 -49.63 8.12
N SER A 906 25.24 -50.28 8.50
CA SER A 906 24.73 -50.30 9.88
C SER A 906 23.94 -51.58 10.18
N ALA A 907 23.95 -52.00 11.45
CA ALA A 907 23.23 -53.14 11.99
C ALA A 907 22.80 -52.85 13.44
N ASN A 908 21.78 -52.00 13.62
CA ASN A 908 21.15 -51.83 14.93
C ASN A 908 19.98 -52.81 15.09
N GLU A 909 19.51 -53.01 16.32
CA GLU A 909 18.36 -53.87 16.62
C GLU A 909 17.06 -53.27 16.04
N GLY A 910 16.79 -53.58 14.77
CA GLY A 910 15.50 -53.33 14.12
C GLY A 910 15.56 -52.70 12.73
N ASP A 911 16.64 -52.00 12.35
CA ASP A 911 16.84 -51.39 11.03
C ASP A 911 18.18 -51.83 10.39
N ALA A 912 18.30 -51.65 9.07
CA ALA A 912 19.52 -52.03 8.35
C ALA A 912 19.79 -51.09 7.16
N SER A 913 21.06 -50.77 6.91
CA SER A 913 21.46 -49.96 5.75
C SER A 913 22.69 -50.52 5.05
N TRP A 914 22.73 -50.38 3.72
CA TRP A 914 23.83 -50.77 2.85
C TRP A 914 24.32 -49.55 2.05
N LEU A 915 25.62 -49.41 1.88
CA LEU A 915 26.30 -48.46 1.02
C LEU A 915 26.56 -49.12 -0.35
N VAL A 916 26.21 -48.41 -1.42
CA VAL A 916 26.38 -48.85 -2.81
C VAL A 916 27.79 -48.44 -3.29
N ASP A 917 28.55 -49.39 -3.83
CA ASP A 917 29.87 -49.10 -4.40
C ASP A 917 29.74 -48.41 -5.78
N ARG A 918 30.26 -47.17 -5.87
CA ARG A 918 30.28 -46.35 -7.10
C ARG A 918 31.56 -46.46 -7.92
N SER A 919 32.49 -47.34 -7.54
CA SER A 919 33.80 -47.50 -8.21
C SER A 919 33.72 -47.80 -9.72
N ALA A 920 32.58 -48.30 -10.22
CA ALA A 920 32.39 -48.74 -11.60
C ALA A 920 31.65 -47.75 -12.54
N GLY A 921 31.24 -46.55 -12.09
CA GLY A 921 30.68 -45.54 -13.01
C GLY A 921 29.96 -44.36 -12.36
N THR A 922 30.02 -43.19 -13.03
CA THR A 922 29.23 -42.00 -12.70
C THR A 922 27.82 -42.14 -13.27
N GLY A 923 26.91 -42.78 -12.52
CA GLY A 923 25.50 -42.85 -12.89
C GLY A 923 24.87 -41.45 -12.95
N GLU A 924 24.00 -41.20 -13.94
CA GLU A 924 23.17 -40.00 -13.95
C GLU A 924 21.82 -40.33 -13.29
N SER A 925 21.34 -39.45 -12.40
CA SER A 925 19.98 -39.59 -11.86
C SER A 925 18.97 -39.58 -13.02
N PRO A 926 18.03 -40.55 -13.08
CA PRO A 926 16.97 -40.58 -14.09
C PRO A 926 15.99 -39.39 -13.94
N LEU A 927 16.06 -38.65 -12.84
CA LEU A 927 15.21 -37.50 -12.51
C LEU A 927 16.05 -36.21 -12.55
N LYS A 928 16.30 -35.67 -13.75
CA LYS A 928 16.97 -34.37 -13.93
C LYS A 928 15.98 -33.21 -13.80
N ASP A 929 16.22 -32.27 -12.89
CA ASP A 929 15.38 -31.07 -12.77
C ASP A 929 15.58 -30.11 -13.95
N VAL A 930 14.47 -29.66 -14.54
CA VAL A 930 14.49 -28.66 -15.63
C VAL A 930 13.98 -27.32 -15.10
N THR A 931 14.71 -26.24 -15.44
CA THR A 931 14.31 -24.89 -15.06
C THR A 931 13.36 -24.26 -16.09
N HIS A 932 12.05 -24.21 -15.82
CA HIS A 932 11.05 -23.49 -16.61
C HIS A 932 11.09 -21.95 -16.42
N SER A 933 12.08 -21.26 -16.99
CA SER A 933 12.31 -19.81 -16.72
C SER A 933 11.21 -18.85 -17.22
N PHE A 934 10.60 -19.12 -18.38
CA PHE A 934 9.68 -18.17 -19.04
C PHE A 934 8.37 -17.91 -18.28
N TRP A 935 7.62 -18.98 -17.97
CA TRP A 935 6.32 -18.86 -17.27
C TRP A 935 6.47 -18.28 -15.86
N ARG A 936 7.65 -18.43 -15.24
CA ARG A 936 7.96 -17.91 -13.91
C ARG A 936 8.06 -16.39 -13.90
N ILE A 937 8.81 -15.81 -14.84
CA ILE A 937 8.97 -14.35 -14.94
C ILE A 937 7.61 -13.72 -15.23
N LEU A 938 6.84 -14.32 -16.15
CA LEU A 938 5.50 -13.83 -16.49
C LEU A 938 4.53 -13.94 -15.30
N GLY A 939 4.54 -15.05 -14.57
CA GLY A 939 3.74 -15.24 -13.37
C GLY A 939 4.08 -14.23 -12.27
N LEU A 940 5.38 -14.03 -11.98
CA LEU A 940 5.83 -13.05 -10.99
C LEU A 940 5.40 -11.62 -11.35
N ILE A 941 5.57 -11.21 -12.61
CA ILE A 941 5.11 -9.91 -13.12
C ILE A 941 3.59 -9.80 -12.96
N GLY A 942 2.84 -10.84 -13.34
CA GLY A 942 1.38 -10.89 -13.18
C GLY A 942 0.93 -10.70 -11.74
N TRP A 943 1.59 -11.37 -10.79
CA TRP A 943 1.32 -11.23 -9.35
C TRP A 943 1.63 -9.84 -8.82
N ILE A 944 2.77 -9.24 -9.21
CA ILE A 944 3.14 -7.87 -8.82
C ILE A 944 2.10 -6.88 -9.36
N ILE A 945 1.69 -7.02 -10.63
CA ILE A 945 0.65 -6.19 -11.22
C ILE A 945 -0.66 -6.34 -10.43
N ALA A 946 -1.10 -7.56 -10.17
CA ALA A 946 -2.35 -7.80 -9.44
C ALA A 946 -2.33 -7.20 -8.02
N LEU A 947 -1.24 -7.40 -7.27
CA LEU A 947 -1.04 -6.85 -5.93
C LEU A 947 -1.06 -5.32 -5.94
N VAL A 948 -0.35 -4.70 -6.89
CA VAL A 948 -0.38 -3.25 -7.07
C VAL A 948 -1.82 -2.83 -7.33
N PHE A 949 -2.52 -3.38 -8.33
CA PHE A 949 -3.90 -2.96 -8.67
C PHE A 949 -4.95 -3.26 -7.58
N CYS A 950 -4.67 -4.13 -6.62
CA CYS A 950 -5.48 -4.34 -5.41
C CYS A 950 -5.36 -3.19 -4.37
N LEU A 951 -4.18 -2.59 -4.20
CA LEU A 951 -3.91 -1.62 -3.12
C LEU A 951 -4.77 -0.32 -3.15
N PRO A 952 -4.88 0.44 -2.06
CA PRO A 952 -5.59 1.72 -2.08
C PRO A 952 -4.82 2.83 -2.80
N THR A 953 -5.45 3.42 -3.82
CA THR A 953 -4.97 4.65 -4.49
C THR A 953 -4.81 5.76 -3.46
N VAL A 954 -3.63 6.36 -3.33
CA VAL A 954 -3.45 7.60 -2.57
C VAL A 954 -4.11 8.70 -3.39
N ARG A 955 -5.33 9.09 -3.05
CA ARG A 955 -5.88 10.32 -3.63
C ARG A 955 -5.23 11.47 -2.87
N ARG A 956 -4.44 12.29 -3.57
CA ARG A 956 -4.49 13.73 -3.29
C ARG A 956 -5.92 14.13 -3.63
N THR A 957 -6.67 14.55 -2.62
CA THR A 957 -7.99 15.16 -2.83
C THR A 957 -7.76 16.46 -3.59
N VAL A 958 -7.67 16.37 -4.92
CA VAL A 958 -7.92 17.51 -5.79
C VAL A 958 -9.42 17.73 -5.66
N ALA A 959 -9.79 18.70 -4.84
CA ALA A 959 -11.13 19.23 -4.86
C ALA A 959 -11.29 19.84 -6.26
N VAL A 960 -11.95 19.12 -7.17
CA VAL A 960 -12.54 19.77 -8.33
C VAL A 960 -13.69 20.58 -7.76
N PRO A 961 -13.63 21.92 -7.74
CA PRO A 961 -14.80 22.70 -7.39
C PRO A 961 -15.85 22.32 -8.42
N HIS A 962 -16.97 21.75 -7.97
CA HIS A 962 -18.15 21.77 -8.81
C HIS A 962 -18.48 23.24 -8.95
N GLY A 963 -18.19 23.79 -10.13
CA GLY A 963 -18.70 25.08 -10.53
C GLY A 963 -20.18 25.09 -10.18
N THR A 964 -20.56 26.07 -9.37
CA THR A 964 -21.96 26.42 -9.14
C THR A 964 -22.63 26.42 -10.50
N HIS A 965 -23.54 25.48 -10.72
CA HIS A 965 -24.41 25.49 -11.89
C HIS A 965 -25.11 26.85 -11.90
N ALA A 966 -24.60 27.77 -12.71
CA ALA A 966 -25.42 28.85 -13.23
C ALA A 966 -26.59 28.16 -13.94
N ARG A 967 -27.77 28.26 -13.34
CA ARG A 967 -29.03 28.04 -14.05
C ARG A 967 -28.98 28.94 -15.28
N ARG A 968 -28.66 28.36 -16.44
CA ARG A 968 -29.10 28.91 -17.71
C ARG A 968 -30.57 28.59 -17.80
N ASP A 969 -31.41 29.52 -17.38
CA ASP A 969 -32.80 29.55 -17.83
C ASP A 969 -32.79 29.76 -19.35
N ARG A 970 -33.28 28.75 -20.06
CA ARG A 970 -33.83 28.84 -21.40
C ARG A 970 -35.07 27.98 -21.46
#